data_AF-A0A9P5H954-F1
#
_entry.id   AF-A0A9P5H954-F1
#
_cell.length_a   1.000
_cell.length_b   1.000
_cell.length_c   1.000
_cell.angle_alpha   90.00
_cell.angle_beta   90.00
_cell.angle_gamma   90.00
#
_symmetry.space_group_name_H-M   'P 1'
#
loop_
_entity.id
_entity.type
_entity.pdbx_description
1 polymer ?
#
loop_
_entity_poly.entity_id
_entity_poly.type
_entity_poly.pdbx_seq_one_letter_code
_entity_poly.pdbx_strand_id
1 'polypeptide(L)'
;MSDKTTTPCSNGQTACDAPTRPCESTLPCKENVGWRRVVRNFTPSWFAVCMGTGIVSILLHNLPYNAAWLQYVSYAFFGLNVILFVTFLGLSIARYTLYPEIWGAMISHPGQSLFLGCFPMAFATIINMMVLCCKQWGDGFIYLAWAFWWIDVCLSVATCITMPFIVMHRHRPGLQNITAALLLPIVPAVVAAASGGIVADALPDRAHAMTTVITSYVLWGIGESFSACVLALYFHRLTIHSIPPKEVIVSVFLPIGPLGQGGFGIQQLGKVAMKLLPESTAFGSLALRGGEILYVLGVFLAIMMWGFALVWLSFALISIATMQSFPFNMGWWGFTFPLGVLATCTSALAENLDSDFFKVSTTILSLSVLLLWVVVAMRTIKLAITGEMFHAPCLKDLRDKSEAAGVWFADQIAAIRLAMRNDEREGDPTKIRAVPRLQQSHPEMDWTNNSSPLRLDSFVDDLVEAWHIHRTPIIFAVLAVLVAARIYLHINVDKTELVALPKLYQEPEKVVIKEKTAVVKAEPEPKKDVKSQGPRRIKGGLAKKPSKPVEVEMDMTRPVLVLVFFSSVTTKTEKLAKEFMKTLEGSIDELASKSGRSFQKPELLDMTEIDFDDYFISPSKVHGDVDQVYLFLIPSYNIDSINDTFLEHLQETHHDFRIDTASLSPLLGYSVFGYGDKENWPTEPEGFCFQAKDIDKWMAKLTGRKRAYPVGMGDMGSDHVERLQEWANGVLEVVEHVARTGNLGEGLPGSGAPDESDVEEEAEDEDDGEVLFDDESNDSKKKNTGQALGDVEDLGAMIRKDDGSTGAPKAPLPIDFTSYGASTKKKTPVRGPKEMVAKNSPTYASLTKQGYAIVGSHSGVKTCRWTKSALRGRGSCYKFSFYGINSHQCMETTPSLSCSNKCVFCWRHGTNPVGTTWRWVVDPPDLIFDGVKLNHYKKIKMLRGMPGVRAERFAEAMQIRHCALSLVGEPIFYPYINEFLEMLHAERISSFLVCNAQHPDQLAALKAVTQLYVSIDAADKESLRRIDRPLHRDFWERFQRCLDILREKRFHHRTVFRLTLVKGFNVDEEIENYARLVEKGLPCFVEIKGVTYCGTSTSSNAGLSMSNVPFYWEVQEFVLALEKRLQEKGLNYGIAAEHAHSCCILLASDRFKVDGKWHTTIDYKKFFDLLEERGVDGDWKPEDYMGEATPEWATWGNGGFDPRDDRVDRKGRKIEAAKVPTKA
;
A
#
# COMPACT_ATOMS: atom_id res chain seq x y z
N MET A 1 16.79 13.17 -56.13
CA MET A 1 17.96 12.27 -56.17
C MET A 1 17.76 11.23 -55.09
N SER A 2 17.42 9.97 -55.36
CA SER A 2 18.09 8.95 -56.22
C SER A 2 19.29 8.29 -55.50
N ASP A 3 19.42 6.97 -55.41
CA ASP A 3 18.48 5.90 -55.83
C ASP A 3 18.70 4.57 -55.06
N LYS A 4 17.97 3.51 -55.45
CA LYS A 4 18.04 2.14 -54.88
C LYS A 4 19.12 1.27 -55.54
N THR A 5 19.75 0.39 -54.74
CA THR A 5 20.27 -0.96 -55.12
C THR A 5 20.56 -1.74 -53.83
N THR A 6 19.78 -2.75 -53.39
CA THR A 6 19.65 -4.17 -53.84
C THR A 6 20.70 -5.13 -53.26
N THR A 7 20.21 -6.26 -52.72
CA THR A 7 20.90 -7.32 -51.95
C THR A 7 21.70 -8.31 -52.82
N PRO A 8 22.53 -9.18 -52.21
CA PRO A 8 22.10 -10.59 -52.09
C PRO A 8 22.40 -11.24 -50.71
N CYS A 9 21.81 -12.41 -50.45
CA CYS A 9 21.93 -13.16 -49.18
C CYS A 9 22.55 -14.56 -49.38
N SER A 10 23.28 -15.05 -48.38
CA SER A 10 23.42 -16.47 -47.96
C SER A 10 24.62 -16.59 -46.99
N ASN A 11 24.70 -17.53 -46.04
CA ASN A 11 23.72 -18.41 -45.39
C ASN A 11 24.29 -18.71 -43.99
N GLY A 12 23.49 -18.89 -42.93
CA GLY A 12 24.09 -19.27 -41.63
C GLY A 12 23.27 -19.21 -40.33
N GLN A 13 21.98 -18.85 -40.34
CA GLN A 13 21.15 -18.92 -39.11
C GLN A 13 19.70 -19.28 -39.46
N THR A 14 19.17 -20.30 -38.80
CA THR A 14 17.77 -20.73 -38.90
C THR A 14 17.21 -21.06 -37.52
N ALA A 15 16.47 -20.11 -36.95
CA ALA A 15 15.48 -20.36 -35.91
C ALA A 15 14.25 -19.55 -36.32
N CYS A 16 13.10 -20.21 -36.45
CA CYS A 16 11.88 -19.55 -36.96
C CYS A 16 11.05 -19.01 -35.80
N ASP A 17 10.91 -17.70 -35.72
CA ASP A 17 9.96 -17.05 -34.82
C ASP A 17 8.53 -17.44 -35.19
N ALA A 18 7.96 -18.39 -34.45
CA ALA A 18 6.53 -18.67 -34.48
C ALA A 18 5.82 -17.65 -33.56
N PRO A 19 4.94 -16.77 -34.08
CA PRO A 19 4.29 -15.77 -33.24
C PRO A 19 3.27 -16.44 -32.32
N THR A 20 3.60 -16.51 -31.03
CA THR A 20 2.68 -16.96 -29.97
C THR A 20 1.50 -16.02 -29.86
N ARG A 21 0.38 -16.42 -30.48
CA ARG A 21 -0.90 -15.72 -30.35
C ARG A 21 -1.33 -15.71 -28.88
N PRO A 22 -1.74 -14.57 -28.31
CA PRO A 22 -2.55 -14.57 -27.11
C PRO A 22 -3.82 -15.38 -27.36
N CYS A 23 -4.30 -16.09 -26.34
CA CYS A 23 -5.58 -16.81 -26.43
C CYS A 23 -6.73 -15.80 -26.29
N GLU A 24 -7.10 -15.15 -27.39
CA GLU A 24 -8.34 -14.37 -27.45
C GLU A 24 -9.53 -15.30 -27.21
N SER A 25 -10.40 -14.95 -26.26
CA SER A 25 -11.65 -15.68 -26.04
C SER A 25 -12.54 -15.52 -27.28
N THR A 26 -12.83 -16.64 -27.95
CA THR A 26 -13.48 -16.67 -29.28
C THR A 26 -14.99 -16.43 -29.26
N LEU A 27 -15.44 -15.51 -28.41
CA LEU A 27 -16.74 -14.87 -28.48
C LEU A 27 -16.51 -13.35 -28.46
N PRO A 28 -16.74 -12.62 -29.57
CA PRO A 28 -16.55 -11.17 -29.61
C PRO A 28 -17.57 -10.52 -28.66
N CYS A 29 -17.11 -10.11 -27.48
CA CYS A 29 -17.96 -9.52 -26.47
C CYS A 29 -18.73 -8.33 -27.06
N LYS A 30 -20.06 -8.39 -27.00
CA LYS A 30 -21.05 -7.59 -27.77
C LYS A 30 -20.94 -6.07 -27.60
N GLU A 31 -20.04 -5.62 -26.73
CA GLU A 31 -19.86 -4.24 -26.31
C GLU A 31 -18.56 -3.61 -26.85
N ASN A 32 -17.59 -4.43 -27.24
CA ASN A 32 -16.28 -3.97 -27.73
C ASN A 32 -16.29 -3.60 -29.23
N VAL A 33 -17.44 -3.69 -29.90
CA VAL A 33 -17.60 -3.51 -31.34
C VAL A 33 -18.59 -2.38 -31.65
N GLY A 34 -18.27 -1.57 -32.68
CA GLY A 34 -19.16 -0.53 -33.19
C GLY A 34 -19.47 0.59 -32.19
N TRP A 35 -20.67 1.17 -32.30
CA TRP A 35 -21.11 2.33 -31.51
C TRP A 35 -21.10 2.09 -30.00
N ARG A 36 -21.30 0.84 -29.55
CA ARG A 36 -21.26 0.47 -28.12
C ARG A 36 -19.92 0.76 -27.49
N ARG A 37 -18.81 0.45 -28.18
CA ARG A 37 -17.45 0.77 -27.74
C ARG A 37 -17.26 2.28 -27.55
N VAL A 38 -17.78 3.09 -28.48
CA VAL A 38 -17.68 4.56 -28.41
C VAL A 38 -18.45 5.10 -27.20
N VAL A 39 -19.73 4.71 -27.04
CA VAL A 39 -20.57 5.13 -25.90
C VAL A 39 -19.94 4.72 -24.57
N ARG A 40 -19.54 3.44 -24.42
CA ARG A 40 -18.93 2.93 -23.18
C ARG A 40 -17.64 3.67 -22.82
N ASN A 41 -16.85 4.10 -23.82
CA ASN A 41 -15.59 4.84 -23.62
C ASN A 41 -15.71 6.38 -23.59
N PHE A 42 -16.89 6.97 -23.77
CA PHE A 42 -17.04 8.44 -23.88
C PHE A 42 -16.91 9.16 -22.52
N THR A 43 -15.77 9.78 -22.22
CA THR A 43 -15.44 10.33 -20.87
C THR A 43 -15.85 11.81 -20.68
N PRO A 44 -16.06 12.29 -19.43
CA PRO A 44 -16.40 13.70 -19.15
C PRO A 44 -15.42 14.73 -19.73
N SER A 45 -14.15 14.35 -19.92
CA SER A 45 -13.11 15.18 -20.54
C SER A 45 -13.45 15.67 -21.96
N TRP A 46 -14.39 15.04 -22.66
CA TRP A 46 -14.84 15.51 -23.99
C TRP A 46 -15.61 16.84 -23.94
N PHE A 47 -16.22 17.22 -22.80
CA PHE A 47 -16.84 18.55 -22.67
C PHE A 47 -15.82 19.70 -22.69
N ALA A 48 -14.52 19.43 -22.48
CA ALA A 48 -13.46 20.41 -22.69
C ALA A 48 -13.36 20.88 -24.16
N VAL A 49 -13.80 20.05 -25.13
CA VAL A 49 -13.90 20.42 -26.55
C VAL A 49 -14.99 21.48 -26.75
N CYS A 50 -16.15 21.31 -26.13
CA CYS A 50 -17.24 22.29 -26.17
C CYS A 50 -16.82 23.60 -25.50
N MET A 51 -16.30 23.53 -24.26
CA MET A 51 -15.75 24.66 -23.52
C MET A 51 -14.72 25.46 -24.35
N GLY A 52 -13.80 24.77 -25.03
CA GLY A 52 -12.81 25.38 -25.93
C GLY A 52 -13.38 25.96 -27.23
N THR A 53 -14.49 25.42 -27.73
CA THR A 53 -15.16 25.89 -28.97
C THR A 53 -16.07 27.10 -28.69
N GLY A 54 -16.78 27.08 -27.55
CA GLY A 54 -17.61 28.19 -27.09
C GLY A 54 -16.81 29.46 -26.78
N ILE A 55 -15.65 29.35 -26.12
CA ILE A 55 -14.82 30.54 -25.86
C ILE A 55 -14.26 31.16 -27.14
N VAL A 56 -13.92 30.37 -28.16
CA VAL A 56 -13.53 30.88 -29.50
C VAL A 56 -14.69 31.64 -30.15
N SER A 57 -15.92 31.11 -30.05
CA SER A 57 -17.13 31.80 -30.53
C SER A 57 -17.34 33.15 -29.86
N ILE A 58 -17.21 33.23 -28.52
CA ILE A 58 -17.31 34.47 -27.72
C ILE A 58 -16.23 35.49 -28.13
N LEU A 59 -14.97 35.05 -28.28
CA LEU A 59 -13.86 35.95 -28.64
C LEU A 59 -13.99 36.51 -30.06
N LEU A 60 -14.51 35.73 -31.01
CA LEU A 60 -14.81 36.21 -32.36
C LEU A 60 -16.02 37.16 -32.40
N HIS A 61 -16.94 37.06 -31.43
CA HIS A 61 -18.05 38.01 -31.28
C HIS A 61 -17.57 39.35 -30.71
N ASN A 62 -16.77 39.30 -29.64
CA ASN A 62 -16.33 40.47 -28.86
C ASN A 62 -14.97 41.04 -29.30
N LEU A 63 -14.49 40.71 -30.51
CA LEU A 63 -13.14 41.12 -30.95
C LEU A 63 -13.06 42.65 -31.12
N PRO A 64 -12.05 43.38 -30.56
CA PRO A 64 -12.01 44.84 -30.63
C PRO A 64 -11.93 45.43 -32.04
N TYR A 65 -11.30 44.72 -32.98
CA TYR A 65 -11.24 45.09 -34.41
C TYR A 65 -12.19 44.20 -35.25
N ASN A 66 -13.46 44.12 -34.85
CA ASN A 66 -14.43 43.25 -35.52
C ASN A 66 -14.76 43.74 -36.95
N ALA A 67 -15.08 42.80 -37.82
CA ALA A 67 -15.65 43.03 -39.14
C ALA A 67 -16.80 42.03 -39.36
N ALA A 68 -17.84 42.43 -40.09
CA ALA A 68 -19.09 41.66 -40.20
C ALA A 68 -18.89 40.17 -40.60
N TRP A 69 -17.84 39.84 -41.35
CA TRP A 69 -17.52 38.45 -41.70
C TRP A 69 -17.06 37.61 -40.50
N LEU A 70 -16.34 38.16 -39.52
CA LEU A 70 -15.97 37.44 -38.29
C LEU A 70 -17.18 37.10 -37.43
N GLN A 71 -18.23 37.94 -37.42
CA GLN A 71 -19.47 37.64 -36.69
C GLN A 71 -20.17 36.40 -37.25
N TYR A 72 -20.22 36.24 -38.58
CA TYR A 72 -20.72 34.99 -39.19
C TYR A 72 -19.85 33.78 -38.84
N VAL A 73 -18.52 33.93 -38.73
CA VAL A 73 -17.65 32.85 -38.23
C VAL A 73 -17.94 32.54 -36.75
N SER A 74 -18.12 33.55 -35.90
CA SER A 74 -18.53 33.38 -34.49
C SER A 74 -19.83 32.58 -34.39
N TYR A 75 -20.85 32.89 -35.19
CA TYR A 75 -22.13 32.17 -35.22
C TYR A 75 -21.97 30.73 -35.73
N ALA A 76 -21.09 30.48 -36.71
CA ALA A 76 -20.78 29.11 -37.14
C ALA A 76 -20.10 28.29 -36.03
N PHE A 77 -19.19 28.89 -35.26
CA PHE A 77 -18.59 28.28 -34.07
C PHE A 77 -19.61 28.07 -32.93
N PHE A 78 -20.61 28.96 -32.78
CA PHE A 78 -21.70 28.78 -31.82
C PHE A 78 -22.59 27.58 -32.19
N GLY A 79 -23.04 27.51 -33.45
CA GLY A 79 -23.81 26.36 -33.95
C GLY A 79 -23.05 25.04 -33.82
N LEU A 80 -21.75 25.04 -34.15
CA LEU A 80 -20.87 23.89 -33.93
C LEU A 80 -20.80 23.50 -32.45
N ASN A 81 -20.64 24.45 -31.54
CA ASN A 81 -20.59 24.19 -30.10
C ASN A 81 -21.90 23.57 -29.57
N VAL A 82 -23.06 24.08 -30.01
CA VAL A 82 -24.37 23.51 -29.65
C VAL A 82 -24.52 22.09 -30.18
N ILE A 83 -24.17 21.82 -31.44
CA ILE A 83 -24.22 20.47 -32.03
C ILE A 83 -23.30 19.50 -31.27
N LEU A 84 -22.06 19.90 -30.96
CA LEU A 84 -21.13 19.09 -30.18
C LEU A 84 -21.65 18.83 -28.77
N PHE A 85 -22.16 19.85 -28.07
CA PHE A 85 -22.66 19.72 -26.71
C PHE A 85 -23.88 18.80 -26.62
N VAL A 86 -24.87 18.95 -27.52
CA VAL A 86 -26.04 18.07 -27.60
C VAL A 86 -25.63 16.63 -27.92
N THR A 87 -24.67 16.44 -28.84
CA THR A 87 -24.13 15.11 -29.19
C THR A 87 -23.43 14.46 -27.98
N PHE A 88 -22.59 15.21 -27.27
CA PHE A 88 -21.83 14.72 -26.12
C PHE A 88 -22.71 14.50 -24.89
N LEU A 89 -23.75 15.31 -24.70
CA LEU A 89 -24.79 15.09 -23.69
C LEU A 89 -25.56 13.81 -24.01
N GLY A 90 -26.00 13.60 -25.25
CA GLY A 90 -26.66 12.38 -25.70
C GLY A 90 -25.80 11.12 -25.50
N LEU A 91 -24.51 11.17 -25.86
CA LEU A 91 -23.55 10.09 -25.61
C LEU A 91 -23.31 9.84 -24.11
N SER A 92 -23.31 10.89 -23.29
CA SER A 92 -23.14 10.76 -21.83
C SER A 92 -24.38 10.17 -21.15
N ILE A 93 -25.58 10.61 -21.55
CA ILE A 93 -26.85 10.00 -21.11
C ILE A 93 -26.90 8.54 -21.54
N ALA A 94 -26.56 8.22 -22.79
CA ALA A 94 -26.48 6.84 -23.27
C ALA A 94 -25.46 6.01 -22.47
N ARG A 95 -24.29 6.57 -22.15
CA ARG A 95 -23.26 5.91 -21.33
C ARG A 95 -23.80 5.52 -19.96
N TYR A 96 -24.42 6.45 -19.22
CA TYR A 96 -24.85 6.18 -17.84
C TYR A 96 -26.22 5.50 -17.73
N THR A 97 -27.07 5.54 -18.77
CA THR A 97 -28.34 4.78 -18.81
C THR A 97 -28.18 3.34 -19.25
N LEU A 98 -27.28 3.07 -20.22
CA LEU A 98 -26.97 1.70 -20.65
C LEU A 98 -25.98 0.99 -19.72
N TYR A 99 -25.12 1.75 -19.01
CA TYR A 99 -24.04 1.22 -18.17
C TYR A 99 -23.94 1.99 -16.83
N PRO A 100 -24.93 1.86 -15.92
CA PRO A 100 -25.00 2.66 -14.69
C PRO A 100 -23.79 2.48 -13.75
N GLU A 101 -23.19 1.29 -13.71
CA GLU A 101 -21.97 0.98 -12.92
C GLU A 101 -20.80 1.94 -13.22
N ILE A 102 -20.71 2.43 -14.46
CA ILE A 102 -19.63 3.33 -14.89
C ILE A 102 -19.68 4.67 -14.15
N TRP A 103 -20.85 5.11 -13.68
CA TRP A 103 -20.96 6.36 -12.91
C TRP A 103 -20.15 6.28 -11.61
N GLY A 104 -20.30 5.18 -10.86
CA GLY A 104 -19.55 4.93 -9.61
C GLY A 104 -18.04 4.77 -9.84
N ALA A 105 -17.65 4.09 -10.92
CA ALA A 105 -16.23 3.95 -11.29
C ALA A 105 -15.60 5.30 -11.72
N MET A 106 -16.34 6.10 -12.48
CA MET A 106 -15.88 7.41 -12.96
C MET A 106 -15.69 8.41 -11.81
N ILE A 107 -16.62 8.46 -10.84
CA ILE A 107 -16.47 9.26 -9.62
C ILE A 107 -15.31 8.74 -8.75
N SER A 108 -15.09 7.43 -8.71
CA SER A 108 -13.99 6.83 -7.94
C SER A 108 -12.60 7.13 -8.52
N HIS A 109 -12.48 7.39 -9.83
CA HIS A 109 -11.18 7.56 -10.48
C HIS A 109 -10.63 9.00 -10.36
N PRO A 110 -9.50 9.22 -9.66
CA PRO A 110 -9.06 10.54 -9.18
C PRO A 110 -8.72 11.54 -10.29
N GLY A 111 -8.33 11.07 -11.48
CA GLY A 111 -8.06 11.92 -12.64
C GLY A 111 -9.21 12.08 -13.64
N GLN A 112 -10.37 11.46 -13.41
CA GLN A 112 -11.53 11.50 -14.34
C GLN A 112 -12.68 12.32 -13.75
N SER A 113 -12.94 12.13 -12.45
CA SER A 113 -13.88 12.92 -11.63
C SER A 113 -13.75 14.43 -11.85
N LEU A 114 -12.52 14.96 -11.83
CA LEU A 114 -12.22 16.39 -11.96
C LEU A 114 -12.75 17.02 -13.26
N PHE A 115 -12.85 16.24 -14.35
CA PHE A 115 -13.37 16.70 -15.63
C PHE A 115 -14.91 16.86 -15.65
N LEU A 116 -15.63 16.48 -14.60
CA LEU A 116 -17.07 16.77 -14.49
C LEU A 116 -17.36 18.27 -14.50
N GLY A 117 -16.46 19.11 -13.97
CA GLY A 117 -16.58 20.57 -14.06
C GLY A 117 -16.51 21.13 -15.48
N CYS A 118 -15.98 20.38 -16.46
CA CYS A 118 -16.02 20.79 -17.87
C CYS A 118 -17.44 20.82 -18.45
N PHE A 119 -18.42 20.14 -17.83
CA PHE A 119 -19.82 20.16 -18.27
C PHE A 119 -20.49 21.54 -18.06
N PRO A 120 -20.60 22.08 -16.82
CA PRO A 120 -21.15 23.43 -16.61
C PRO A 120 -20.33 24.50 -17.34
N MET A 121 -18.99 24.45 -17.31
CA MET A 121 -18.18 25.43 -18.06
C MET A 121 -18.47 25.43 -19.57
N ALA A 122 -18.76 24.28 -20.18
CA ALA A 122 -19.22 24.24 -21.57
C ALA A 122 -20.64 24.83 -21.74
N PHE A 123 -21.57 24.49 -20.85
CA PHE A 123 -22.95 24.97 -20.88
C PHE A 123 -23.05 26.50 -20.72
N ALA A 124 -22.28 27.08 -19.79
CA ALA A 124 -22.13 28.51 -19.61
C ALA A 124 -21.70 29.25 -20.89
N THR A 125 -20.79 28.69 -21.70
CA THR A 125 -20.42 29.32 -22.99
C THR A 125 -21.57 29.37 -23.99
N ILE A 126 -22.49 28.40 -23.93
CA ILE A 126 -23.70 28.38 -24.77
C ILE A 126 -24.69 29.44 -24.26
N ILE A 127 -24.92 29.52 -22.95
CA ILE A 127 -25.79 30.54 -22.32
C ILE A 127 -25.31 31.96 -22.65
N ASN A 128 -24.00 32.21 -22.59
CA ASN A 128 -23.44 33.53 -22.93
C ASN A 128 -23.66 33.88 -24.42
N MET A 129 -23.45 32.94 -25.34
CA MET A 129 -23.72 33.19 -26.77
C MET A 129 -25.22 33.28 -27.10
N MET A 130 -26.08 32.55 -26.36
CA MET A 130 -27.55 32.73 -26.43
C MET A 130 -27.94 34.18 -26.09
N VAL A 131 -27.39 34.75 -25.03
CA VAL A 131 -27.67 36.15 -24.65
C VAL A 131 -27.08 37.15 -25.66
N LEU A 132 -25.83 36.95 -26.10
CA LEU A 132 -25.15 37.87 -27.02
C LEU A 132 -25.77 37.90 -28.42
N CYS A 133 -26.15 36.74 -28.97
CA CYS A 133 -26.67 36.61 -30.33
C CYS A 133 -28.20 36.79 -30.41
N CYS A 134 -28.95 36.15 -29.52
CA CYS A 134 -30.39 35.97 -29.67
C CYS A 134 -31.22 37.01 -28.89
N LYS A 135 -30.60 38.06 -28.32
CA LYS A 135 -31.33 39.21 -27.74
C LYS A 135 -32.32 39.86 -28.72
N GLN A 136 -32.06 39.73 -30.03
CA GLN A 136 -32.94 40.20 -31.11
C GLN A 136 -34.19 39.32 -31.32
N TRP A 137 -34.25 38.12 -30.73
CA TRP A 137 -35.33 37.15 -30.92
C TRP A 137 -36.43 37.24 -29.82
N GLY A 138 -36.32 38.23 -28.93
CA GLY A 138 -37.35 38.58 -27.94
C GLY A 138 -37.11 38.02 -26.54
N ASP A 139 -37.73 38.69 -25.56
CA ASP A 139 -37.48 38.50 -24.12
C ASP A 139 -37.66 37.05 -23.62
N GLY A 140 -38.58 36.29 -24.23
CA GLY A 140 -38.79 34.88 -23.89
C GLY A 140 -37.53 34.02 -24.04
N PHE A 141 -36.64 34.36 -24.98
CA PHE A 141 -35.36 33.68 -25.16
C PHE A 141 -34.34 34.08 -24.07
N ILE A 142 -34.45 35.29 -23.52
CA ILE A 142 -33.62 35.77 -22.40
C ILE A 142 -34.05 35.07 -21.11
N TYR A 143 -35.36 34.89 -20.88
CA TYR A 143 -35.85 34.07 -19.77
C TYR A 143 -35.47 32.58 -19.90
N LEU A 144 -35.40 32.04 -21.12
CA LEU A 144 -34.86 30.69 -21.36
C LEU A 144 -33.37 30.60 -21.01
N ALA A 145 -32.57 31.57 -21.43
CA ALA A 145 -31.15 31.65 -21.07
C ALA A 145 -30.94 31.80 -19.54
N TRP A 146 -31.82 32.52 -18.85
CA TRP A 146 -31.81 32.65 -17.39
C TRP A 146 -32.24 31.37 -16.67
N ALA A 147 -33.23 30.63 -17.19
CA ALA A 147 -33.58 29.31 -16.68
C ALA A 147 -32.44 28.29 -16.86
N PHE A 148 -31.74 28.32 -18.00
CA PHE A 148 -30.53 27.55 -18.22
C PHE A 148 -29.38 27.98 -17.30
N TRP A 149 -29.23 29.28 -17.03
CA TRP A 149 -28.26 29.78 -16.05
C TRP A 149 -28.52 29.24 -14.64
N TRP A 150 -29.76 29.15 -14.16
CA TRP A 150 -30.05 28.52 -12.87
C TRP A 150 -29.66 27.03 -12.83
N ILE A 151 -29.85 26.29 -13.93
CA ILE A 151 -29.36 24.91 -14.05
C ILE A 151 -27.82 24.87 -13.97
N ASP A 152 -27.14 25.78 -14.67
CA ASP A 152 -25.67 25.91 -14.62
C ASP A 152 -25.14 26.27 -13.23
N VAL A 153 -25.85 27.15 -12.50
CA VAL A 153 -25.55 27.50 -11.10
C VAL A 153 -25.67 26.27 -10.19
N CYS A 154 -26.78 25.53 -10.27
CA CYS A 154 -26.95 24.31 -9.49
C CYS A 154 -25.87 23.27 -9.77
N LEU A 155 -25.51 23.07 -11.04
CA LEU A 155 -24.45 22.13 -11.45
C LEU A 155 -23.06 22.61 -11.00
N SER A 156 -22.76 23.90 -11.15
CA SER A 156 -21.48 24.50 -10.76
C SER A 156 -21.24 24.47 -9.26
N VAL A 157 -22.27 24.77 -8.45
CA VAL A 157 -22.21 24.63 -6.98
C VAL A 157 -22.07 23.16 -6.60
N ALA A 158 -22.81 22.26 -7.25
CA ALA A 158 -22.68 20.83 -7.01
C ALA A 158 -21.25 20.33 -7.29
N THR A 159 -20.62 20.70 -8.41
CA THR A 159 -19.21 20.30 -8.67
C THR A 159 -18.23 20.97 -7.71
N CYS A 160 -18.41 22.26 -7.42
CA CYS A 160 -17.50 23.04 -6.57
C CYS A 160 -17.52 22.60 -5.10
N ILE A 161 -18.62 22.00 -4.62
CA ILE A 161 -18.68 21.42 -3.27
C ILE A 161 -18.34 19.93 -3.31
N THR A 162 -19.03 19.14 -4.13
CA THR A 162 -18.90 17.67 -4.05
C THR A 162 -17.56 17.15 -4.55
N MET A 163 -16.95 17.72 -5.60
CA MET A 163 -15.68 17.19 -6.11
C MET A 163 -14.50 17.50 -5.18
N PRO A 164 -14.32 18.72 -4.63
CA PRO A 164 -13.33 18.94 -3.57
C PRO A 164 -13.59 18.07 -2.33
N PHE A 165 -14.84 17.86 -1.92
CA PHE A 165 -15.16 16.92 -0.82
C PHE A 165 -14.76 15.47 -1.15
N ILE A 166 -15.08 14.96 -2.34
CA ILE A 166 -14.68 13.62 -2.81
C ILE A 166 -13.15 13.54 -2.95
N VAL A 167 -12.47 14.62 -3.34
CA VAL A 167 -11.01 14.66 -3.34
C VAL A 167 -10.46 14.59 -1.92
N MET A 168 -11.02 15.33 -0.96
CA MET A 168 -10.61 15.34 0.46
C MET A 168 -11.01 14.08 1.23
N HIS A 169 -11.96 13.27 0.73
CA HIS A 169 -12.50 12.10 1.45
C HIS A 169 -12.25 10.75 0.77
N ARG A 170 -12.05 10.71 -0.56
CA ARG A 170 -11.97 9.46 -1.36
C ARG A 170 -10.76 9.36 -2.29
N HIS A 171 -10.27 10.47 -2.87
CA HIS A 171 -9.09 10.45 -3.74
C HIS A 171 -7.79 10.79 -3.01
N ARG A 172 -7.90 11.62 -1.98
CA ARG A 172 -6.91 11.96 -0.94
C ARG A 172 -5.45 12.03 -1.46
N PRO A 173 -5.19 12.88 -2.48
CA PRO A 173 -3.91 12.90 -3.17
C PRO A 173 -2.83 13.62 -2.37
N GLY A 174 -1.85 12.89 -1.85
CA GLY A 174 -0.67 13.47 -1.18
C GLY A 174 0.07 14.49 -2.05
N LEU A 175 0.68 15.51 -1.41
CA LEU A 175 1.18 16.76 -2.02
C LEU A 175 1.90 16.62 -3.37
N GLN A 176 2.75 15.61 -3.55
CA GLN A 176 3.46 15.32 -4.80
C GLN A 176 2.56 15.08 -6.03
N ASN A 177 1.37 14.50 -5.79
CA ASN A 177 0.35 14.16 -6.78
C ASN A 177 -0.68 15.29 -7.01
N ILE A 178 -0.61 16.38 -6.24
CA ILE A 178 -1.45 17.56 -6.48
C ILE A 178 -1.07 18.18 -7.83
N THR A 179 -2.08 18.43 -8.66
CA THR A 179 -1.96 19.08 -9.97
C THR A 179 -3.00 20.19 -10.08
N ALA A 180 -2.78 21.15 -10.98
CA ALA A 180 -3.75 22.24 -11.22
C ALA A 180 -5.09 21.75 -11.81
N ALA A 181 -5.24 20.46 -12.15
CA ALA A 181 -6.53 19.86 -12.51
C ALA A 181 -7.57 19.94 -11.38
N LEU A 182 -7.15 20.13 -10.12
CA LEU A 182 -8.06 20.40 -9.00
C LEU A 182 -8.87 21.70 -9.16
N LEU A 183 -8.46 22.61 -10.05
CA LEU A 183 -9.25 23.80 -10.39
C LEU A 183 -10.46 23.48 -11.28
N LEU A 184 -10.44 22.39 -12.05
CA LEU A 184 -11.51 22.04 -13.01
C LEU A 184 -12.92 21.93 -12.39
N PRO A 185 -13.13 21.38 -11.17
CA PRO A 185 -14.45 21.40 -10.53
C PRO A 185 -14.81 22.71 -9.80
N ILE A 186 -13.84 23.61 -9.55
CA ILE A 186 -14.02 24.87 -8.78
C ILE A 186 -14.31 26.06 -9.69
N VAL A 187 -13.57 26.19 -10.79
CA VAL A 187 -13.73 27.23 -11.82
C VAL A 187 -15.15 27.34 -12.39
N PRO A 188 -15.99 26.28 -12.51
CA PRO A 188 -17.42 26.42 -12.84
C PRO A 188 -18.16 27.51 -12.06
N ALA A 189 -17.93 27.65 -10.75
CA ALA A 189 -18.60 28.70 -9.96
C ALA A 189 -18.19 30.12 -10.39
N VAL A 190 -16.91 30.32 -10.74
CA VAL A 190 -16.39 31.58 -11.29
C VAL A 190 -16.95 31.85 -12.70
N VAL A 191 -17.09 30.80 -13.51
CA VAL A 191 -17.66 30.88 -14.87
C VAL A 191 -19.16 31.21 -14.81
N ALA A 192 -19.93 30.55 -13.94
CA ALA A 192 -21.34 30.80 -13.72
C ALA A 192 -21.59 32.22 -13.19
N ALA A 193 -20.75 32.72 -12.27
CA ALA A 193 -20.81 34.10 -11.78
C ALA A 193 -20.62 35.15 -12.88
N ALA A 194 -19.57 35.00 -13.70
CA ALA A 194 -19.30 35.90 -14.81
C ALA A 194 -20.41 35.84 -15.88
N SER A 195 -20.96 34.65 -16.13
CA SER A 195 -22.08 34.42 -17.06
C SER A 195 -23.39 35.03 -16.52
N GLY A 196 -23.61 34.98 -15.21
CA GLY A 196 -24.73 35.66 -14.54
C GLY A 196 -24.64 37.19 -14.69
N GLY A 197 -23.43 37.75 -14.70
CA GLY A 197 -23.20 39.15 -15.06
C GLY A 197 -23.55 39.49 -16.53
N ILE A 198 -23.48 38.55 -17.46
CA ILE A 198 -23.94 38.74 -18.85
C ILE A 198 -25.47 38.62 -18.93
N VAL A 199 -26.05 37.60 -18.30
CA VAL A 199 -27.51 37.38 -18.25
C VAL A 199 -28.24 38.56 -17.57
N ALA A 200 -27.71 39.07 -16.45
CA ALA A 200 -28.29 40.19 -15.73
C ALA A 200 -28.28 41.52 -16.50
N ASP A 201 -27.36 41.72 -17.46
CA ASP A 201 -27.35 42.91 -18.33
C ASP A 201 -28.35 42.82 -19.50
N ALA A 202 -28.98 41.66 -19.66
CA ALA A 202 -29.98 41.39 -20.70
C ALA A 202 -31.40 41.20 -20.16
N LEU A 203 -31.57 40.80 -18.89
CA LEU A 203 -32.88 40.58 -18.26
C LEU A 203 -33.76 41.85 -18.28
N PRO A 204 -35.01 41.78 -18.80
CA PRO A 204 -35.93 42.91 -18.76
C PRO A 204 -36.44 43.24 -17.34
N ASP A 205 -36.62 42.24 -16.49
CA ASP A 205 -37.08 42.42 -15.11
C ASP A 205 -35.91 42.64 -14.13
N ARG A 206 -35.96 43.80 -13.47
CA ARG A 206 -34.99 44.24 -12.47
C ARG A 206 -34.97 43.37 -11.21
N ALA A 207 -36.08 42.75 -10.82
CA ALA A 207 -36.11 41.86 -9.67
C ALA A 207 -35.23 40.62 -9.93
N HIS A 208 -35.48 39.94 -11.05
CA HIS A 208 -34.66 38.82 -11.51
C HIS A 208 -33.21 39.23 -11.80
N ALA A 209 -32.96 40.42 -12.40
CA ALA A 209 -31.60 40.91 -12.64
C ALA A 209 -30.83 41.15 -11.32
N MET A 210 -31.44 41.78 -10.32
CA MET A 210 -30.83 42.01 -9.01
C MET A 210 -30.52 40.70 -8.28
N THR A 211 -31.44 39.74 -8.27
CA THR A 211 -31.19 38.39 -7.71
C THR A 211 -30.02 37.71 -8.42
N THR A 212 -29.98 37.79 -9.76
CA THR A 212 -28.90 37.21 -10.59
C THR A 212 -27.54 37.82 -10.24
N VAL A 213 -27.45 39.15 -10.05
CA VAL A 213 -26.21 39.83 -9.62
C VAL A 213 -25.79 39.41 -8.21
N ILE A 214 -26.71 39.39 -7.23
CA ILE A 214 -26.39 39.00 -5.85
C ILE A 214 -25.90 37.55 -5.79
N THR A 215 -26.60 36.61 -6.43
CA THR A 215 -26.17 35.22 -6.54
C THR A 215 -24.82 35.09 -7.24
N SER A 216 -24.56 35.90 -8.28
CA SER A 216 -23.27 35.89 -8.98
C SER A 216 -22.11 36.39 -8.11
N TYR A 217 -22.30 37.42 -7.27
CA TYR A 217 -21.27 37.82 -6.29
C TYR A 217 -20.97 36.71 -5.27
N VAL A 218 -21.99 35.97 -4.81
CA VAL A 218 -21.79 34.81 -3.92
C VAL A 218 -21.01 33.69 -4.62
N LEU A 219 -21.37 33.36 -5.87
CA LEU A 219 -20.68 32.35 -6.68
C LEU A 219 -19.22 32.72 -6.97
N TRP A 220 -18.95 33.99 -7.27
CA TRP A 220 -17.60 34.53 -7.44
C TRP A 220 -16.80 34.39 -6.14
N GLY A 221 -17.37 34.78 -5.00
CA GLY A 221 -16.73 34.66 -3.70
C GLY A 221 -16.37 33.22 -3.32
N ILE A 222 -17.26 32.26 -3.58
CA ILE A 222 -17.00 30.83 -3.37
C ILE A 222 -15.88 30.33 -4.30
N GLY A 223 -16.06 30.54 -5.61
CA GLY A 223 -15.18 29.98 -6.63
C GLY A 223 -13.76 30.56 -6.61
N GLU A 224 -13.61 31.87 -6.40
CA GLU A 224 -12.30 32.52 -6.37
C GLU A 224 -11.55 32.21 -5.06
N SER A 225 -12.24 32.17 -3.91
CA SER A 225 -11.62 31.81 -2.63
C SER A 225 -11.08 30.37 -2.65
N PHE A 226 -11.87 29.41 -3.16
CA PHE A 226 -11.41 28.03 -3.32
C PHE A 226 -10.28 27.91 -4.35
N SER A 227 -10.34 28.71 -5.42
CA SER A 227 -9.26 28.77 -6.41
C SER A 227 -7.96 29.30 -5.80
N ALA A 228 -8.01 30.35 -4.98
CA ALA A 228 -6.85 30.90 -4.29
C ALA A 228 -6.19 29.87 -3.35
N CYS A 229 -6.98 29.09 -2.61
CA CYS A 229 -6.47 27.98 -1.79
C CYS A 229 -5.74 26.91 -2.63
N VAL A 230 -6.34 26.48 -3.75
CA VAL A 230 -5.72 25.49 -4.65
C VAL A 230 -4.48 26.05 -5.36
N LEU A 231 -4.47 27.33 -5.72
CA LEU A 231 -3.29 28.02 -6.30
C LEU A 231 -2.13 28.09 -5.30
N ALA A 232 -2.40 28.40 -4.04
CA ALA A 232 -1.38 28.41 -2.98
C ALA A 232 -0.80 27.00 -2.74
N LEU A 233 -1.65 25.97 -2.65
CA LEU A 233 -1.23 24.57 -2.54
C LEU A 233 -0.42 24.11 -3.76
N TYR A 234 -0.84 24.50 -4.98
CA TYR A 234 -0.15 24.14 -6.21
C TYR A 234 1.22 24.85 -6.35
N PHE A 235 1.32 26.12 -5.93
CA PHE A 235 2.59 26.83 -5.86
C PHE A 235 3.55 26.17 -4.84
N HIS A 236 3.06 25.82 -3.65
CA HIS A 236 3.84 25.08 -2.65
C HIS A 236 4.29 23.69 -3.16
N ARG A 237 3.43 23.00 -3.92
CA ARG A 237 3.75 21.75 -4.62
C ARG A 237 4.83 21.93 -5.70
N LEU A 238 4.92 23.10 -6.34
CA LEU A 238 5.95 23.41 -7.35
C LEU A 238 7.29 23.85 -6.75
N THR A 239 7.32 24.37 -5.51
CA THR A 239 8.59 24.72 -4.83
C THR A 239 9.24 23.52 -4.14
N ILE A 240 8.45 22.53 -3.68
CA ILE A 240 8.96 21.31 -3.02
C ILE A 240 9.23 20.17 -4.01
N HIS A 241 8.38 19.98 -5.03
CA HIS A 241 8.48 18.87 -5.97
C HIS A 241 8.74 19.36 -7.39
N SER A 242 9.51 18.60 -8.18
CA SER A 242 9.81 18.92 -9.58
C SER A 242 8.56 19.15 -10.43
N ILE A 243 8.72 19.92 -11.51
CA ILE A 243 7.68 20.24 -12.53
C ILE A 243 6.86 18.97 -12.89
N PRO A 244 5.53 19.08 -13.06
CA PRO A 244 4.66 17.92 -13.32
C PRO A 244 5.12 17.02 -14.50
N PRO A 245 4.80 15.71 -14.47
CA PRO A 245 5.15 14.78 -15.55
C PRO A 245 4.70 15.22 -16.94
N LYS A 246 5.41 14.75 -17.98
CA LYS A 246 5.20 15.13 -19.38
C LYS A 246 3.75 14.95 -19.85
N GLU A 247 3.06 13.90 -19.41
CA GLU A 247 1.66 13.67 -19.80
C GLU A 247 0.68 14.74 -19.29
N VAL A 248 0.98 15.43 -18.19
CA VAL A 248 0.10 16.41 -17.53
C VAL A 248 0.60 17.85 -17.62
N ILE A 249 1.66 18.12 -18.40
CA ILE A 249 2.30 19.44 -18.50
C ILE A 249 1.34 20.55 -18.97
N VAL A 250 0.30 20.20 -19.75
CA VAL A 250 -0.73 21.15 -20.20
C VAL A 250 -1.53 21.74 -19.02
N SER A 251 -1.66 21.02 -17.90
CA SER A 251 -2.39 21.50 -16.72
C SER A 251 -1.79 22.79 -16.11
N VAL A 252 -0.53 23.12 -16.42
CA VAL A 252 0.14 24.36 -15.95
C VAL A 252 -0.54 25.63 -16.49
N PHE A 253 -1.41 25.52 -17.52
CA PHE A 253 -2.25 26.63 -18.00
C PHE A 253 -3.54 26.84 -17.18
N LEU A 254 -4.02 25.84 -16.44
CA LEU A 254 -5.28 25.93 -15.69
C LEU A 254 -5.34 27.04 -14.62
N PRO A 255 -4.23 27.43 -13.94
CA PRO A 255 -4.18 28.61 -13.07
C PRO A 255 -4.63 29.93 -13.70
N ILE A 256 -4.52 30.06 -15.04
CA ILE A 256 -4.97 31.24 -15.78
C ILE A 256 -6.52 31.30 -15.83
N GLY A 257 -7.19 30.16 -15.69
CA GLY A 257 -8.65 30.01 -15.73
C GLY A 257 -9.40 30.87 -14.72
N PRO A 258 -9.23 30.66 -13.39
CA PRO A 258 -9.89 31.49 -12.38
C PRO A 258 -9.43 32.95 -12.46
N LEU A 259 -8.14 33.22 -12.65
CA LEU A 259 -7.61 34.58 -12.67
C LEU A 259 -8.16 35.42 -13.84
N GLY A 260 -8.29 34.82 -15.04
CA GLY A 260 -8.91 35.47 -16.19
C GLY A 260 -10.43 35.59 -16.04
N GLN A 261 -11.14 34.49 -15.78
CA GLN A 261 -12.60 34.50 -15.71
C GLN A 261 -13.12 35.30 -14.51
N GLY A 262 -12.43 35.25 -13.37
CA GLY A 262 -12.76 36.00 -12.17
C GLY A 262 -12.53 37.51 -12.35
N GLY A 263 -11.47 37.91 -13.06
CA GLY A 263 -11.24 39.30 -13.46
C GLY A 263 -12.34 39.81 -14.40
N PHE A 264 -12.64 39.06 -15.47
CA PHE A 264 -13.76 39.36 -16.36
C PHE A 264 -15.11 39.43 -15.60
N GLY A 265 -15.36 38.48 -14.70
CA GLY A 265 -16.58 38.39 -13.92
C GLY A 265 -16.78 39.57 -12.97
N ILE A 266 -15.75 39.98 -12.22
CA ILE A 266 -15.87 41.09 -11.27
C ILE A 266 -16.03 42.44 -12.00
N GLN A 267 -15.44 42.60 -13.19
CA GLN A 267 -15.70 43.75 -14.06
C GLN A 267 -17.15 43.79 -14.55
N GLN A 268 -17.66 42.67 -15.08
CA GLN A 268 -19.03 42.61 -15.61
C GLN A 268 -20.07 42.78 -14.48
N LEU A 269 -19.85 42.18 -13.30
CA LEU A 269 -20.73 42.38 -12.15
C LEU A 269 -20.70 43.84 -11.66
N GLY A 270 -19.54 44.50 -11.62
CA GLY A 270 -19.46 45.94 -11.34
C GLY A 270 -20.22 46.79 -12.38
N LYS A 271 -20.11 46.45 -13.67
CA LYS A 271 -20.79 47.13 -14.79
C LYS A 271 -22.32 47.03 -14.70
N VAL A 272 -22.86 45.92 -14.21
CA VAL A 272 -24.31 45.75 -13.96
C VAL A 272 -24.73 46.32 -12.61
N ALA A 273 -23.92 46.20 -11.56
CA ALA A 273 -24.18 46.78 -10.25
C ALA A 273 -24.32 48.32 -10.31
N MET A 274 -23.49 48.99 -11.11
CA MET A 274 -23.62 50.42 -11.41
C MET A 274 -24.98 50.78 -12.05
N LYS A 275 -25.59 49.89 -12.84
CA LYS A 275 -26.90 50.11 -13.47
C LYS A 275 -28.07 49.84 -12.50
N LEU A 276 -27.97 48.80 -11.66
CA LEU A 276 -29.11 48.31 -10.86
C LEU A 276 -29.17 48.88 -9.43
N LEU A 277 -28.03 49.20 -8.80
CA LEU A 277 -28.03 49.69 -7.42
C LEU A 277 -28.64 51.09 -7.22
N PRO A 278 -28.46 52.10 -8.10
CA PRO A 278 -28.96 53.45 -7.87
C PRO A 278 -30.48 53.56 -7.65
N GLU A 279 -31.24 52.56 -8.14
CA GLU A 279 -32.70 52.51 -8.05
C GLU A 279 -33.20 51.51 -6.98
N SER A 280 -32.28 50.91 -6.22
CA SER A 280 -32.62 49.98 -5.13
C SER A 280 -33.00 50.74 -3.85
N THR A 281 -34.12 50.35 -3.23
CA THR A 281 -34.60 50.96 -1.98
C THR A 281 -33.75 50.60 -0.76
N ALA A 282 -32.90 49.58 -0.85
CA ALA A 282 -32.15 48.99 0.27
C ALA A 282 -31.12 49.92 0.92
N PHE A 283 -30.54 50.87 0.18
CA PHE A 283 -29.45 51.73 0.67
C PHE A 283 -29.72 53.24 0.54
N GLY A 284 -30.92 53.64 0.10
CA GLY A 284 -31.30 55.05 -0.06
C GLY A 284 -30.29 55.84 -0.91
N SER A 285 -29.90 57.03 -0.45
CA SER A 285 -28.91 57.88 -1.14
C SER A 285 -27.49 57.30 -1.23
N LEU A 286 -27.19 56.24 -0.47
CA LEU A 286 -25.91 55.54 -0.54
C LEU A 286 -25.84 54.54 -1.71
N ALA A 287 -27.00 54.15 -2.27
CA ALA A 287 -27.09 53.12 -3.31
C ALA A 287 -26.37 53.50 -4.62
N LEU A 288 -26.48 54.77 -5.03
CA LEU A 288 -25.76 55.33 -6.18
C LEU A 288 -24.23 55.17 -6.03
N ARG A 289 -23.70 55.62 -4.88
CA ARG A 289 -22.26 55.54 -4.56
C ARG A 289 -21.79 54.08 -4.44
N GLY A 290 -22.64 53.18 -3.95
CA GLY A 290 -22.35 51.75 -3.90
C GLY A 290 -22.07 51.15 -5.29
N GLY A 291 -22.86 51.51 -6.29
CA GLY A 291 -22.65 51.09 -7.69
C GLY A 291 -21.34 51.61 -8.29
N GLU A 292 -21.02 52.88 -8.06
CA GLU A 292 -19.76 53.50 -8.50
C GLU A 292 -18.54 52.80 -7.86
N ILE A 293 -18.58 52.57 -6.54
CA ILE A 293 -17.51 51.91 -5.79
C ILE A 293 -17.29 50.47 -6.28
N LEU A 294 -18.36 49.70 -6.49
CA LEU A 294 -18.26 48.30 -6.95
C LEU A 294 -17.72 48.20 -8.38
N TYR A 295 -18.05 49.15 -9.26
CA TYR A 295 -17.47 49.21 -10.60
C TYR A 295 -15.95 49.50 -10.57
N VAL A 296 -15.54 50.56 -9.86
CA VAL A 296 -14.11 50.95 -9.76
C VAL A 296 -13.29 49.86 -9.07
N LEU A 297 -13.83 49.25 -8.00
CA LEU A 297 -13.20 48.13 -7.32
C LEU A 297 -13.08 46.89 -8.23
N GLY A 298 -14.11 46.59 -9.03
CA GLY A 298 -14.08 45.49 -10.00
C GLY A 298 -13.00 45.67 -11.05
N VAL A 299 -12.84 46.87 -11.61
CA VAL A 299 -11.75 47.18 -12.55
C VAL A 299 -10.38 47.04 -11.87
N PHE A 300 -10.21 47.56 -10.65
CA PHE A 300 -8.95 47.45 -9.90
C PHE A 300 -8.57 46.00 -9.60
N LEU A 301 -9.52 45.19 -9.10
CA LEU A 301 -9.30 43.77 -8.80
C LEU A 301 -8.94 42.98 -10.08
N ALA A 302 -9.60 43.27 -11.20
CA ALA A 302 -9.29 42.59 -12.45
C ALA A 302 -7.90 42.92 -13.01
N ILE A 303 -7.41 44.17 -12.85
CA ILE A 303 -6.01 44.51 -13.18
C ILE A 303 -5.03 43.67 -12.35
N MET A 304 -5.30 43.50 -11.04
CA MET A 304 -4.48 42.67 -10.15
C MET A 304 -4.50 41.19 -10.56
N MET A 305 -5.68 40.64 -10.87
CA MET A 305 -5.84 39.24 -11.30
C MET A 305 -5.20 38.99 -12.67
N TRP A 306 -5.34 39.91 -13.63
CA TRP A 306 -4.69 39.88 -14.93
C TRP A 306 -3.16 39.91 -14.81
N GLY A 307 -2.62 40.78 -13.95
CA GLY A 307 -1.19 40.83 -13.64
C GLY A 307 -0.65 39.52 -13.06
N PHE A 308 -1.40 38.87 -12.16
CA PHE A 308 -1.03 37.56 -11.61
C PHE A 308 -1.16 36.43 -12.66
N ALA A 309 -2.13 36.50 -13.56
CA ALA A 309 -2.30 35.54 -14.65
C ALA A 309 -1.09 35.55 -15.62
N LEU A 310 -0.46 36.69 -15.87
CA LEU A 310 0.77 36.78 -16.67
C LEU A 310 1.95 36.03 -16.06
N VAL A 311 2.05 35.93 -14.74
CA VAL A 311 3.10 35.15 -14.06
C VAL A 311 2.90 33.65 -14.34
N TRP A 312 1.67 33.15 -14.20
CA TRP A 312 1.34 31.76 -14.53
C TRP A 312 1.50 31.45 -16.02
N LEU A 313 1.10 32.37 -16.91
CA LEU A 313 1.36 32.25 -18.35
C LEU A 313 2.87 32.15 -18.66
N SER A 314 3.69 32.96 -18.00
CA SER A 314 5.15 32.92 -18.14
C SER A 314 5.73 31.58 -17.70
N PHE A 315 5.33 31.07 -16.52
CA PHE A 315 5.73 29.75 -16.05
C PHE A 315 5.29 28.62 -16.99
N ALA A 316 4.08 28.71 -17.54
CA ALA A 316 3.54 27.70 -18.46
C ALA A 316 4.28 27.67 -19.80
N LEU A 317 4.61 28.84 -20.37
CA LEU A 317 5.41 28.96 -21.58
C LEU A 317 6.85 28.47 -21.38
N ILE A 318 7.51 28.83 -20.26
CA ILE A 318 8.86 28.34 -19.92
C ILE A 318 8.86 26.82 -19.71
N SER A 319 7.81 26.27 -19.09
CA SER A 319 7.66 24.82 -18.89
C SER A 319 7.53 24.05 -20.21
N ILE A 320 6.87 24.63 -21.23
CA ILE A 320 6.84 24.05 -22.58
C ILE A 320 8.19 24.18 -23.28
N ALA A 321 8.80 25.37 -23.26
CA ALA A 321 10.07 25.64 -23.94
C ALA A 321 11.24 24.78 -23.42
N THR A 322 11.18 24.33 -22.17
CA THR A 322 12.20 23.47 -21.54
C THR A 322 11.95 21.96 -21.70
N MET A 323 10.76 21.53 -22.15
CA MET A 323 10.43 20.11 -22.31
C MET A 323 10.66 19.57 -23.73
N GLN A 324 11.61 18.65 -23.88
CA GLN A 324 11.76 17.88 -25.12
C GLN A 324 10.63 16.86 -25.32
N SER A 325 9.61 17.25 -26.09
CA SER A 325 8.47 16.44 -26.57
C SER A 325 7.57 15.81 -25.50
N PHE A 326 6.26 15.97 -25.69
CA PHE A 326 5.19 15.38 -24.87
C PHE A 326 4.07 14.83 -25.78
N PRO A 327 3.41 13.71 -25.40
CA PRO A 327 2.42 13.05 -26.23
C PRO A 327 1.12 13.87 -26.35
N PHE A 328 0.36 13.64 -27.42
CA PHE A 328 -0.97 14.23 -27.60
C PHE A 328 -2.01 13.44 -26.78
N ASN A 329 -2.83 14.14 -25.99
CA ASN A 329 -3.91 13.56 -25.19
C ASN A 329 -5.05 14.57 -25.01
N MET A 330 -6.19 14.16 -24.44
CA MET A 330 -7.35 15.05 -24.22
C MET A 330 -7.05 16.26 -23.34
N GLY A 331 -5.99 16.22 -22.52
CA GLY A 331 -5.52 17.37 -21.73
C GLY A 331 -5.09 18.57 -22.57
N TRP A 332 -4.74 18.38 -23.86
CA TRP A 332 -4.40 19.46 -24.79
C TRP A 332 -5.53 20.48 -25.00
N TRP A 333 -6.80 20.10 -24.77
CA TRP A 333 -7.91 21.05 -24.79
C TRP A 333 -7.81 22.12 -23.68
N GLY A 334 -7.08 21.82 -22.60
CA GLY A 334 -6.75 22.75 -21.52
C GLY A 334 -5.88 23.96 -21.91
N PHE A 335 -5.37 24.03 -23.15
CA PHE A 335 -4.76 25.26 -23.68
C PHE A 335 -5.81 26.33 -24.02
N THR A 336 -6.97 25.93 -24.54
CA THR A 336 -7.90 26.85 -25.21
C THR A 336 -8.64 27.76 -24.24
N PHE A 337 -9.29 27.18 -23.23
CA PHE A 337 -10.15 27.92 -22.31
C PHE A 337 -9.42 28.90 -21.38
N PRO A 338 -8.31 28.54 -20.69
CA PRO A 338 -7.63 29.46 -19.79
C PRO A 338 -7.05 30.69 -20.51
N LEU A 339 -6.49 30.50 -21.70
CA LEU A 339 -6.03 31.61 -22.55
C LEU A 339 -7.21 32.44 -23.08
N GLY A 340 -8.34 31.81 -23.37
CA GLY A 340 -9.53 32.49 -23.85
C GLY A 340 -10.21 33.37 -22.80
N VAL A 341 -10.28 32.93 -21.54
CA VAL A 341 -10.84 33.76 -20.44
C VAL A 341 -9.87 34.86 -19.99
N LEU A 342 -8.56 34.68 -20.19
CA LEU A 342 -7.61 35.79 -20.10
C LEU A 342 -7.86 36.83 -21.19
N ALA A 343 -8.20 36.40 -22.42
CA ALA A 343 -8.54 37.30 -23.51
C ALA A 343 -9.86 38.06 -23.28
N THR A 344 -10.92 37.44 -22.74
CA THR A 344 -12.16 38.17 -22.37
C THR A 344 -11.93 39.20 -21.26
N CYS A 345 -11.12 38.87 -20.24
CA CYS A 345 -10.69 39.84 -19.23
C CYS A 345 -9.91 41.00 -19.85
N THR A 346 -8.96 40.70 -20.75
CA THR A 346 -8.20 41.73 -21.48
C THR A 346 -9.13 42.62 -22.31
N SER A 347 -10.18 42.07 -22.91
CA SER A 347 -11.18 42.81 -23.69
C SER A 347 -12.01 43.74 -22.81
N ALA A 348 -12.47 43.27 -21.64
CA ALA A 348 -13.21 44.10 -20.69
C ALA A 348 -12.32 45.22 -20.10
N LEU A 349 -11.02 44.96 -19.87
CA LEU A 349 -10.05 46.01 -19.51
C LEU A 349 -9.83 47.01 -20.65
N ALA A 350 -9.89 46.56 -21.92
CA ALA A 350 -9.80 47.44 -23.08
C ALA A 350 -11.00 48.41 -23.20
N GLU A 351 -12.22 47.95 -22.88
CA GLU A 351 -13.40 48.81 -22.75
C GLU A 351 -13.28 49.76 -21.54
N ASN A 352 -13.05 49.21 -20.34
CA ASN A 352 -13.17 49.96 -19.08
C ASN A 352 -12.04 50.98 -18.85
N LEU A 353 -10.92 50.88 -19.59
CA LEU A 353 -9.75 51.77 -19.51
C LEU A 353 -9.47 52.53 -20.82
N ASP A 354 -10.32 52.37 -21.84
CA ASP A 354 -10.15 52.84 -23.23
C ASP A 354 -8.69 52.79 -23.76
N SER A 355 -8.04 51.64 -23.62
CA SER A 355 -6.61 51.50 -23.90
C SER A 355 -6.32 50.63 -25.11
N ASP A 356 -5.73 51.23 -26.14
CA ASP A 356 -5.33 50.54 -27.37
C ASP A 356 -4.34 49.38 -27.12
N PHE A 357 -3.52 49.47 -26.06
CA PHE A 357 -2.67 48.36 -25.63
C PHE A 357 -3.49 47.09 -25.31
N PHE A 358 -4.60 47.24 -24.58
CA PHE A 358 -5.47 46.11 -24.26
C PHE A 358 -6.31 45.68 -25.48
N LYS A 359 -6.70 46.59 -26.39
CA LYS A 359 -7.38 46.25 -27.66
C LYS A 359 -6.48 45.38 -28.57
N VAL A 360 -5.22 45.75 -28.72
CA VAL A 360 -4.21 44.97 -29.46
C VAL A 360 -3.89 43.64 -28.74
N SER A 361 -3.68 43.65 -27.43
CA SER A 361 -3.37 42.45 -26.65
C SER A 361 -4.50 41.41 -26.72
N THR A 362 -5.75 41.85 -26.60
CA THR A 362 -6.95 41.01 -26.77
C THR A 362 -6.98 40.34 -28.14
N THR A 363 -6.63 41.09 -29.18
CA THR A 363 -6.60 40.58 -30.56
C THR A 363 -5.51 39.52 -30.75
N ILE A 364 -4.31 39.75 -30.23
CA ILE A 364 -3.19 38.80 -30.29
C ILE A 364 -3.54 37.50 -29.52
N LEU A 365 -4.09 37.62 -28.32
CA LEU A 365 -4.52 36.46 -27.52
C LEU A 365 -5.65 35.68 -28.23
N SER A 366 -6.65 36.36 -28.77
CA SER A 366 -7.79 35.72 -29.46
C SER A 366 -7.34 34.95 -30.71
N LEU A 367 -6.45 35.52 -31.53
CA LEU A 367 -5.85 34.83 -32.67
C LEU A 367 -5.00 33.63 -32.25
N SER A 368 -4.26 33.76 -31.14
CA SER A 368 -3.47 32.65 -30.58
C SER A 368 -4.36 31.49 -30.10
N VAL A 369 -5.47 31.79 -29.43
CA VAL A 369 -6.47 30.79 -29.00
C VAL A 369 -7.13 30.10 -30.19
N LEU A 370 -7.49 30.84 -31.24
CA LEU A 370 -8.05 30.27 -32.48
C LEU A 370 -7.05 29.32 -33.18
N LEU A 371 -5.78 29.71 -33.30
CA LEU A 371 -4.74 28.86 -33.89
C LEU A 371 -4.50 27.59 -33.06
N LEU A 372 -4.46 27.69 -31.73
CA LEU A 372 -4.36 26.55 -30.83
C LEU A 372 -5.58 25.63 -30.95
N TRP A 373 -6.79 26.19 -31.01
CA TRP A 373 -8.02 25.42 -31.24
C TRP A 373 -7.94 24.62 -32.54
N VAL A 374 -7.52 25.24 -33.66
CA VAL A 374 -7.37 24.55 -34.96
C VAL A 374 -6.36 23.40 -34.88
N VAL A 375 -5.20 23.60 -34.26
CA VAL A 375 -4.17 22.56 -34.11
C VAL A 375 -4.66 21.39 -33.26
N VAL A 376 -5.34 21.66 -32.14
CA VAL A 376 -5.88 20.62 -31.25
C VAL A 376 -7.08 19.91 -31.89
N ALA A 377 -7.97 20.63 -32.58
CA ALA A 377 -9.12 20.08 -33.28
C ALA A 377 -8.71 19.11 -34.40
N MET A 378 -7.75 19.48 -35.27
CA MET A 378 -7.27 18.60 -36.34
C MET A 378 -6.68 17.28 -35.79
N ARG A 379 -5.90 17.35 -34.70
CA ARG A 379 -5.34 16.15 -34.04
C ARG A 379 -6.43 15.31 -33.34
N THR A 380 -7.42 15.97 -32.74
CA THR A 380 -8.58 15.33 -32.10
C THR A 380 -9.40 14.55 -33.12
N ILE A 381 -9.75 15.18 -34.26
CA ILE A 381 -10.50 14.55 -35.35
C ILE A 381 -9.73 13.35 -35.91
N LYS A 382 -8.43 13.48 -36.16
CA LYS A 382 -7.61 12.37 -36.68
C LYS A 382 -7.66 11.13 -35.77
N LEU A 383 -7.50 11.31 -34.46
CA LEU A 383 -7.46 10.20 -33.48
C LEU A 383 -8.85 9.70 -33.06
N ALA A 384 -9.89 10.50 -33.27
CA ALA A 384 -11.28 10.04 -33.20
C ALA A 384 -11.62 9.11 -34.38
N ILE A 385 -11.16 9.43 -35.59
CA ILE A 385 -11.36 8.61 -36.80
C ILE A 385 -10.61 7.27 -36.71
N THR A 386 -9.39 7.23 -36.15
CA THR A 386 -8.68 5.95 -35.92
C THR A 386 -9.26 5.14 -34.75
N GLY A 387 -10.17 5.71 -33.95
CA GLY A 387 -10.75 5.06 -32.78
C GLY A 387 -9.81 4.95 -31.57
N GLU A 388 -8.57 5.43 -31.68
CA GLU A 388 -7.53 5.38 -30.63
C GLU A 388 -7.85 6.33 -29.48
N MET A 389 -8.58 7.41 -29.73
CA MET A 389 -8.97 8.39 -28.71
C MET A 389 -10.09 7.90 -27.77
N PHE A 390 -10.89 6.90 -28.18
CA PHE A 390 -12.00 6.39 -27.38
C PHE A 390 -11.54 5.31 -26.39
N HIS A 391 -10.83 5.77 -25.33
CA HIS A 391 -10.34 4.95 -24.23
C HIS A 391 -10.67 5.58 -22.87
N ALA A 392 -11.52 4.93 -22.08
CA ALA A 392 -11.88 5.34 -20.72
C ALA A 392 -11.09 4.54 -19.67
N PRO A 393 -10.14 5.14 -18.92
CA PRO A 393 -9.34 4.42 -17.93
C PRO A 393 -10.17 3.69 -16.87
N CYS A 394 -11.25 4.31 -16.39
CA CYS A 394 -12.20 3.75 -15.43
C CYS A 394 -12.97 2.50 -15.92
N LEU A 395 -12.86 2.13 -17.21
CA LEU A 395 -13.35 0.83 -17.68
C LEU A 395 -12.38 -0.31 -17.44
N LYS A 396 -11.08 -0.04 -17.26
CA LYS A 396 -10.11 -1.08 -16.96
C LYS A 396 -10.42 -1.71 -15.60
N ASP A 397 -10.61 -0.87 -14.59
CA ASP A 397 -10.95 -1.27 -13.22
C ASP A 397 -12.28 -2.07 -13.16
N LEU A 398 -13.23 -1.77 -14.06
CA LEU A 398 -14.47 -2.55 -14.22
C LEU A 398 -14.27 -3.84 -15.01
N ARG A 399 -13.42 -3.82 -16.05
CA ARG A 399 -13.13 -5.02 -16.85
C ARG A 399 -12.39 -6.05 -16.01
N ASP A 400 -11.34 -5.64 -15.32
CA ASP A 400 -10.52 -6.48 -14.44
C ASP A 400 -11.40 -7.12 -13.33
N LYS A 401 -12.41 -6.40 -12.82
CA LYS A 401 -13.47 -6.96 -11.93
C LYS A 401 -14.42 -7.94 -12.63
N SER A 402 -14.88 -7.62 -13.84
CA SER A 402 -15.77 -8.50 -14.62
C SER A 402 -15.08 -9.77 -15.12
N GLU A 403 -13.76 -9.71 -15.35
CA GLU A 403 -12.93 -10.85 -15.73
C GLU A 403 -12.71 -11.77 -14.50
N ALA A 404 -12.47 -11.20 -13.31
CA ALA A 404 -12.45 -11.97 -12.06
C ALA A 404 -13.79 -12.69 -11.76
N ALA A 405 -14.93 -12.00 -11.92
CA ALA A 405 -16.25 -12.61 -11.76
C ALA A 405 -16.57 -13.63 -12.87
N GLY A 406 -16.13 -13.36 -14.11
CA GLY A 406 -16.33 -14.22 -15.26
C GLY A 406 -15.54 -15.52 -15.17
N VAL A 407 -14.31 -15.49 -14.64
CA VAL A 407 -13.53 -16.71 -14.33
C VAL A 407 -14.24 -17.52 -13.25
N TRP A 408 -14.70 -16.90 -12.16
CA TRP A 408 -15.42 -17.60 -11.09
C TRP A 408 -16.68 -18.34 -11.59
N PHE A 409 -17.48 -17.72 -12.45
CA PHE A 409 -18.62 -18.38 -13.10
C PHE A 409 -18.20 -19.42 -14.14
N ALA A 410 -17.11 -19.19 -14.89
CA ALA A 410 -16.59 -20.17 -15.84
C ALA A 410 -16.08 -21.44 -15.14
N ASP A 411 -15.41 -21.29 -13.99
CA ASP A 411 -14.95 -22.40 -13.15
C ASP A 411 -16.12 -23.16 -12.51
N GLN A 412 -17.18 -22.47 -12.07
CA GLN A 412 -18.42 -23.15 -11.63
C GLN A 412 -19.09 -23.92 -12.78
N ILE A 413 -19.21 -23.33 -13.97
CA ILE A 413 -19.81 -24.01 -15.14
C ILE A 413 -18.91 -25.15 -15.63
N ALA A 414 -17.58 -25.03 -15.50
CA ALA A 414 -16.65 -26.11 -15.76
C ALA A 414 -16.79 -27.25 -14.74
N ALA A 415 -16.93 -26.94 -13.45
CA ALA A 415 -17.18 -27.93 -12.39
C ALA A 415 -18.52 -28.65 -12.58
N ILE A 416 -19.59 -27.93 -12.91
CA ILE A 416 -20.92 -28.52 -13.23
C ILE A 416 -20.83 -29.41 -14.49
N ARG A 417 -20.10 -28.98 -15.53
CA ARG A 417 -19.86 -29.81 -16.73
C ARG A 417 -18.94 -31.01 -16.46
N LEU A 418 -18.08 -30.95 -15.44
CA LEU A 418 -17.29 -32.10 -14.98
C LEU A 418 -18.16 -33.09 -14.21
N ALA A 419 -19.04 -32.59 -13.33
CA ALA A 419 -20.01 -33.41 -12.60
C ALA A 419 -20.96 -34.14 -13.57
N MET A 420 -21.59 -33.42 -14.51
CA MET A 420 -22.47 -34.04 -15.52
C MET A 420 -21.74 -34.98 -16.47
N ARG A 421 -20.42 -34.84 -16.67
CA ARG A 421 -19.59 -35.75 -17.47
C ARG A 421 -19.24 -37.06 -16.73
N ASN A 422 -19.34 -37.08 -15.40
CA ASN A 422 -19.07 -38.28 -14.59
C ASN A 422 -20.33 -39.15 -14.40
N ASP A 423 -21.52 -38.65 -14.74
CA ASP A 423 -22.82 -39.32 -14.55
C ASP A 423 -23.26 -40.17 -15.76
N GLU A 424 -22.61 -40.02 -16.93
CA GLU A 424 -22.96 -40.73 -18.18
C GLU A 424 -22.18 -42.05 -18.36
N ARG A 425 -22.09 -42.90 -17.32
CA ARG A 425 -21.38 -44.20 -17.38
C ARG A 425 -22.05 -45.41 -16.75
N GLU A 426 -23.37 -45.48 -16.71
CA GLU A 426 -24.10 -46.76 -16.75
C GLU A 426 -25.58 -46.56 -17.15
N GLY A 427 -26.04 -47.16 -18.27
CA GLY A 427 -27.42 -47.01 -18.76
C GLY A 427 -27.68 -47.51 -20.19
N ASP A 428 -28.69 -48.37 -20.36
CA ASP A 428 -29.03 -49.09 -21.60
C ASP A 428 -29.51 -48.18 -22.78
N PRO A 429 -29.11 -48.44 -24.04
CA PRO A 429 -29.35 -47.54 -25.17
C PRO A 429 -30.73 -47.73 -25.87
N THR A 430 -31.85 -47.62 -25.15
CA THR A 430 -33.20 -47.86 -25.73
C THR A 430 -34.27 -46.78 -25.50
N LYS A 431 -34.09 -45.55 -26.03
CA LYS A 431 -35.16 -44.66 -26.59
C LYS A 431 -34.62 -43.32 -27.12
N ILE A 432 -34.56 -43.14 -28.45
CA ILE A 432 -34.44 -41.83 -29.09
C ILE A 432 -35.45 -41.73 -30.23
N ARG A 433 -36.45 -40.83 -30.15
CA ARG A 433 -37.36 -40.57 -31.30
C ARG A 433 -38.06 -39.19 -31.29
N ALA A 434 -37.45 -38.22 -31.96
CA ALA A 434 -38.06 -37.00 -32.56
C ALA A 434 -38.77 -36.04 -31.57
N VAL A 435 -39.12 -34.77 -31.86
CA VAL A 435 -39.71 -34.08 -33.05
C VAL A 435 -39.49 -32.55 -32.82
N PRO A 436 -39.44 -31.62 -33.81
CA PRO A 436 -39.14 -31.68 -35.25
C PRO A 436 -38.01 -30.70 -35.69
N ARG A 437 -37.77 -30.58 -37.01
CA ARG A 437 -37.24 -29.34 -37.62
C ARG A 437 -38.41 -28.41 -38.00
N LEU A 438 -38.16 -27.11 -38.04
CA LEU A 438 -38.80 -26.20 -39.00
C LEU A 438 -37.73 -25.37 -39.73
N GLN A 439 -38.03 -24.98 -40.97
CA GLN A 439 -37.05 -24.53 -41.96
C GLN A 439 -37.73 -23.59 -42.96
N GLN A 440 -37.01 -22.54 -43.40
CA GLN A 440 -37.44 -21.53 -44.40
C GLN A 440 -38.63 -20.65 -43.93
N SER A 441 -38.86 -19.46 -44.47
CA SER A 441 -38.47 -18.90 -45.77
C SER A 441 -38.18 -17.38 -45.75
N HIS A 442 -37.39 -16.90 -46.72
CA HIS A 442 -37.46 -15.51 -47.18
C HIS A 442 -38.79 -15.26 -47.93
N PRO A 443 -39.17 -13.99 -48.13
CA PRO A 443 -39.14 -13.49 -49.50
C PRO A 443 -38.41 -12.14 -49.66
N GLU A 444 -38.02 -11.85 -50.89
CA GLU A 444 -37.54 -10.54 -51.35
C GLU A 444 -38.71 -9.70 -51.89
N MET A 445 -38.61 -8.36 -51.84
CA MET A 445 -39.02 -7.52 -52.96
C MET A 445 -38.45 -6.10 -52.85
N ASP A 446 -37.90 -5.59 -53.95
CA ASP A 446 -37.66 -4.16 -54.18
C ASP A 446 -38.98 -3.38 -54.26
N TRP A 447 -38.90 -2.05 -54.17
CA TRP A 447 -39.26 -1.16 -55.29
C TRP A 447 -38.68 0.25 -55.06
N THR A 448 -38.32 0.93 -56.15
CA THR A 448 -37.85 2.33 -56.16
C THR A 448 -38.85 3.22 -56.90
N ASN A 449 -38.80 4.53 -56.60
CA ASN A 449 -39.48 5.63 -57.29
C ASN A 449 -41.02 5.59 -57.36
N ASN A 450 -41.67 6.56 -56.68
CA ASN A 450 -42.30 7.63 -57.48
C ASN A 450 -42.48 8.97 -56.75
N SER A 451 -42.55 9.99 -57.59
CA SER A 451 -42.42 11.43 -57.39
C SER A 451 -43.53 12.22 -56.64
N SER A 452 -43.10 13.32 -56.01
CA SER A 452 -43.82 14.62 -55.92
C SER A 452 -44.89 14.77 -54.81
N PRO A 453 -45.38 16.00 -54.46
CA PRO A 453 -45.24 16.49 -53.08
C PRO A 453 -46.56 17.02 -52.44
N LEU A 454 -46.41 17.77 -51.33
CA LEU A 454 -47.45 18.47 -50.52
C LEU A 454 -48.21 17.60 -49.51
N ARG A 455 -47.91 17.85 -48.20
CA ARG A 455 -48.72 17.65 -46.95
C ARG A 455 -47.83 17.33 -45.74
N LEU A 456 -46.77 18.11 -45.51
CA LEU A 456 -45.97 17.98 -44.28
C LEU A 456 -46.39 18.99 -43.21
N ASP A 457 -46.61 20.25 -43.59
CA ASP A 457 -46.85 21.35 -42.66
C ASP A 457 -48.09 21.10 -41.78
N SER A 458 -49.23 20.73 -42.38
CA SER A 458 -50.44 20.41 -41.60
C SER A 458 -50.25 19.21 -40.68
N PHE A 459 -49.46 18.19 -41.08
CA PHE A 459 -49.19 17.03 -40.23
C PHE A 459 -48.28 17.37 -39.06
N VAL A 460 -47.38 18.35 -39.21
CA VAL A 460 -46.55 18.87 -38.12
C VAL A 460 -47.38 19.72 -37.17
N ASP A 461 -48.25 20.60 -37.68
CA ASP A 461 -49.16 21.39 -36.85
C ASP A 461 -50.16 20.49 -36.10
N ASP A 462 -50.77 19.50 -36.76
CA ASP A 462 -51.63 18.47 -36.13
C ASP A 462 -50.88 17.73 -34.99
N LEU A 463 -49.60 17.39 -35.19
CA LEU A 463 -48.76 16.72 -34.19
C LEU A 463 -48.39 17.65 -33.02
N VAL A 464 -48.13 18.92 -33.30
CA VAL A 464 -47.81 19.93 -32.29
C VAL A 464 -49.04 20.28 -31.45
N GLU A 465 -50.22 20.41 -32.06
CA GLU A 465 -51.48 20.60 -31.33
C GLU A 465 -51.86 19.35 -30.53
N ALA A 466 -51.78 18.15 -31.12
CA ALA A 466 -52.00 16.89 -30.39
C ALA A 466 -51.01 16.72 -29.23
N TRP A 467 -49.73 17.10 -29.40
CA TRP A 467 -48.76 17.15 -28.32
C TRP A 467 -49.13 18.20 -27.27
N HIS A 468 -49.56 19.40 -27.65
CA HIS A 468 -49.96 20.41 -26.66
C HIS A 468 -51.19 20.00 -25.86
N ILE A 469 -52.19 19.35 -26.47
CA ILE A 469 -53.38 18.83 -25.79
C ILE A 469 -53.03 17.62 -24.90
N HIS A 470 -52.22 16.69 -25.40
CA HIS A 470 -52.00 15.39 -24.75
C HIS A 470 -50.62 15.21 -24.07
N ARG A 471 -49.73 16.21 -24.04
CA ARG A 471 -48.39 16.10 -23.42
C ARG A 471 -48.41 15.51 -22.01
N THR A 472 -49.35 15.96 -21.16
CA THR A 472 -49.44 15.48 -19.77
C THR A 472 -49.83 13.99 -19.72
N PRO A 473 -50.96 13.54 -20.32
CA PRO A 473 -51.27 12.11 -20.36
C PRO A 473 -50.27 11.27 -21.19
N ILE A 474 -49.61 11.80 -22.21
CA ILE A 474 -48.54 11.09 -22.94
C ILE A 474 -47.31 10.89 -22.05
N ILE A 475 -46.86 11.92 -21.31
CA ILE A 475 -45.74 11.80 -20.37
C ILE A 475 -46.10 10.83 -19.24
N PHE A 476 -47.31 10.89 -18.68
CA PHE A 476 -47.76 9.91 -17.69
C PHE A 476 -47.95 8.50 -18.27
N ALA A 477 -48.38 8.35 -19.52
CA ALA A 477 -48.48 7.04 -20.18
C ALA A 477 -47.10 6.45 -20.49
N VAL A 478 -46.13 7.26 -20.97
CA VAL A 478 -44.74 6.82 -21.17
C VAL A 478 -44.08 6.49 -19.83
N LEU A 479 -44.30 7.29 -18.79
CA LEU A 479 -43.84 6.98 -17.43
C LEU A 479 -44.48 5.69 -16.90
N ALA A 480 -45.78 5.50 -17.10
CA ALA A 480 -46.50 4.29 -16.72
C ALA A 480 -46.05 3.07 -17.52
N VAL A 481 -45.73 3.21 -18.81
CA VAL A 481 -45.15 2.15 -19.66
C VAL A 481 -43.72 1.83 -19.24
N LEU A 482 -42.90 2.82 -18.87
CA LEU A 482 -41.55 2.60 -18.34
C LEU A 482 -41.58 1.96 -16.93
N VAL A 483 -42.53 2.34 -16.08
CA VAL A 483 -42.77 1.71 -14.78
C VAL A 483 -43.34 0.30 -14.96
N ALA A 484 -44.29 0.07 -15.87
CA ALA A 484 -44.83 -1.24 -16.19
C ALA A 484 -43.77 -2.14 -16.84
N ALA A 485 -42.91 -1.62 -17.71
CA ALA A 485 -41.77 -2.35 -18.27
C ALA A 485 -40.73 -2.67 -17.18
N ARG A 486 -40.46 -1.74 -16.26
CA ARG A 486 -39.59 -1.98 -15.10
C ARG A 486 -40.19 -3.04 -14.16
N ILE A 487 -41.50 -3.04 -13.93
CA ILE A 487 -42.21 -4.04 -13.14
C ILE A 487 -42.23 -5.40 -13.85
N TYR A 488 -42.53 -5.42 -15.16
CA TYR A 488 -42.50 -6.62 -16.00
C TYR A 488 -41.10 -7.26 -16.03
N LEU A 489 -40.04 -6.45 -16.16
CA LEU A 489 -38.66 -6.93 -16.01
C LEU A 489 -38.35 -7.38 -14.57
N HIS A 490 -38.97 -6.78 -13.54
CA HIS A 490 -38.80 -7.23 -12.15
C HIS A 490 -39.57 -8.52 -11.81
N ILE A 491 -40.58 -8.87 -12.61
CA ILE A 491 -41.41 -10.08 -12.48
C ILE A 491 -40.85 -11.21 -13.35
N ASN A 492 -40.32 -10.90 -14.53
CA ASN A 492 -39.77 -11.86 -15.50
C ASN A 492 -38.23 -12.01 -15.43
N VAL A 493 -37.59 -11.45 -14.41
CA VAL A 493 -36.27 -11.93 -13.96
C VAL A 493 -36.53 -13.10 -13.03
N ASP A 494 -36.10 -14.29 -13.44
CA ASP A 494 -36.32 -15.54 -12.70
C ASP A 494 -35.78 -15.42 -11.26
N LYS A 495 -36.68 -15.50 -10.29
CA LYS A 495 -36.30 -15.68 -8.89
C LYS A 495 -35.88 -17.12 -8.69
N THR A 496 -34.61 -17.35 -8.37
CA THR A 496 -34.19 -18.58 -7.71
C THR A 496 -34.99 -18.75 -6.41
N GLU A 497 -35.69 -19.87 -6.28
CA GLU A 497 -36.55 -20.12 -5.11
C GLU A 497 -35.72 -20.29 -3.83
N LEU A 498 -36.18 -19.68 -2.74
CA LEU A 498 -35.71 -19.96 -1.39
C LEU A 498 -36.72 -20.91 -0.73
N VAL A 499 -36.27 -22.12 -0.40
CA VAL A 499 -37.09 -23.11 0.31
C VAL A 499 -37.37 -22.60 1.73
N ALA A 500 -38.64 -22.40 2.07
CA ALA A 500 -39.06 -21.88 3.37
C ALA A 500 -39.19 -22.99 4.41
N LEU A 501 -38.61 -22.80 5.60
CA LEU A 501 -38.89 -23.63 6.77
C LEU A 501 -40.29 -23.29 7.35
N PRO A 502 -41.00 -24.26 7.97
CA PRO A 502 -42.36 -24.05 8.46
C PRO A 502 -42.45 -23.04 9.62
N LYS A 503 -43.57 -22.30 9.68
CA LYS A 503 -43.91 -21.47 10.85
C LYS A 503 -44.34 -22.36 12.00
N LEU A 504 -43.64 -22.30 13.14
CA LEU A 504 -44.08 -22.91 14.39
C LEU A 504 -43.72 -22.05 15.63
N TYR A 505 -43.93 -20.74 15.51
CA TYR A 505 -43.98 -19.82 16.66
C TYR A 505 -45.40 -19.30 16.86
N GLN A 506 -46.04 -19.78 17.92
CA GLN A 506 -46.93 -18.99 18.77
C GLN A 506 -46.59 -19.31 20.23
N GLU A 507 -46.80 -18.33 21.11
CA GLU A 507 -46.25 -18.29 22.46
C GLU A 507 -46.96 -19.23 23.44
N PRO A 508 -46.32 -19.52 24.58
CA PRO A 508 -47.06 -19.32 25.83
C PRO A 508 -46.36 -18.35 26.79
N GLU A 509 -47.18 -17.65 27.57
CA GLU A 509 -46.75 -16.69 28.58
C GLU A 509 -46.24 -17.35 29.89
N LYS A 510 -45.72 -16.53 30.80
CA LYS A 510 -45.04 -16.93 32.04
C LYS A 510 -45.95 -17.64 33.04
N VAL A 511 -45.46 -18.68 33.72
CA VAL A 511 -45.93 -19.08 35.08
C VAL A 511 -44.74 -19.36 36.00
N VAL A 512 -44.92 -19.03 37.29
CA VAL A 512 -43.92 -18.89 38.37
C VAL A 512 -43.67 -20.20 39.14
N ILE A 513 -42.49 -20.32 39.80
CA ILE A 513 -42.16 -20.91 41.14
C ILE A 513 -40.65 -21.28 41.09
N LYS A 514 -39.67 -20.65 41.77
CA LYS A 514 -39.47 -20.01 43.10
C LYS A 514 -38.95 -20.97 44.20
N GLU A 515 -37.65 -20.80 44.52
CA GLU A 515 -36.92 -21.08 45.79
C GLU A 515 -36.70 -22.52 46.30
N LYS A 516 -35.50 -22.73 46.88
CA LYS A 516 -35.13 -23.87 47.74
C LYS A 516 -34.98 -23.40 49.19
N THR A 517 -35.35 -24.26 50.14
CA THR A 517 -34.98 -24.22 51.57
C THR A 517 -35.01 -25.66 52.11
N ALA A 518 -34.23 -26.09 53.12
CA ALA A 518 -33.04 -25.52 53.78
C ALA A 518 -32.34 -26.62 54.63
N VAL A 519 -31.04 -26.44 54.97
CA VAL A 519 -30.39 -26.82 56.28
C VAL A 519 -30.35 -28.35 56.63
N VAL A 520 -29.21 -28.99 56.97
CA VAL A 520 -28.43 -28.94 58.25
C VAL A 520 -26.96 -29.37 58.05
N LYS A 521 -26.07 -28.81 58.89
CA LYS A 521 -24.64 -29.06 59.17
C LYS A 521 -24.17 -30.53 59.29
N ALA A 522 -22.88 -30.76 59.00
CA ALA A 522 -21.92 -31.38 59.94
C ALA A 522 -20.44 -31.13 59.55
N GLU A 523 -19.58 -30.86 60.54
CA GLU A 523 -18.11 -30.81 60.50
C GLU A 523 -17.55 -32.05 61.24
N PRO A 524 -16.28 -32.53 61.07
CA PRO A 524 -15.08 -31.71 61.29
C PRO A 524 -13.81 -32.04 60.45
N GLU A 525 -12.71 -31.37 60.84
CA GLU A 525 -11.33 -31.38 60.32
C GLU A 525 -10.50 -32.69 60.59
N PRO A 526 -9.14 -32.70 60.52
CA PRO A 526 -8.32 -32.65 59.30
C PRO A 526 -7.24 -33.76 59.24
N LYS A 527 -6.68 -34.07 58.06
CA LYS A 527 -5.39 -34.81 57.95
C LYS A 527 -4.48 -34.33 56.82
N LYS A 528 -3.20 -34.17 57.14
CA LYS A 528 -2.07 -34.17 56.20
C LYS A 528 -1.72 -35.63 55.86
N ASP A 529 -1.12 -35.90 54.69
CA ASP A 529 0.33 -36.16 54.66
C ASP A 529 0.94 -36.50 53.28
N VAL A 530 2.25 -36.18 53.19
CA VAL A 530 3.33 -36.84 52.40
C VAL A 530 3.22 -36.97 50.86
N LYS A 531 4.29 -36.50 50.18
CA LYS A 531 4.61 -36.81 48.77
C LYS A 531 5.27 -38.20 48.65
N SER A 532 5.06 -38.89 47.53
CA SER A 532 5.93 -39.99 47.07
C SER A 532 6.51 -39.68 45.68
N GLN A 533 7.75 -40.12 45.43
CA GLN A 533 8.44 -39.94 44.15
C GLN A 533 8.15 -41.10 43.19
N GLY A 534 8.10 -40.79 41.89
CA GLY A 534 8.04 -41.78 40.81
C GLY A 534 7.61 -41.14 39.48
N PRO A 535 8.22 -41.51 38.33
CA PRO A 535 7.89 -40.90 37.05
C PRO A 535 6.53 -41.38 36.53
N ARG A 536 5.47 -40.63 36.82
CA ARG A 536 4.11 -40.94 36.32
C ARG A 536 3.93 -40.43 34.89
N ARG A 537 3.91 -41.38 33.95
CA ARG A 537 3.47 -41.22 32.56
C ARG A 537 2.03 -40.68 32.53
N ILE A 538 1.87 -39.40 32.22
CA ILE A 538 0.55 -38.79 31.99
C ILE A 538 0.13 -39.14 30.56
N LYS A 539 -1.02 -39.81 30.38
CA LYS A 539 -1.69 -39.92 29.08
C LYS A 539 -2.24 -38.54 28.71
N GLY A 540 -2.12 -38.14 27.45
CA GLY A 540 -2.83 -36.97 26.94
C GLY A 540 -4.35 -37.22 27.02
N GLY A 541 -5.06 -36.27 27.61
CA GLY A 541 -6.52 -36.24 27.68
C GLY A 541 -6.91 -34.88 28.24
N LEU A 542 -7.60 -34.06 27.44
CA LEU A 542 -8.04 -32.74 27.88
C LEU A 542 -9.18 -32.91 28.89
N ALA A 543 -8.85 -32.84 30.17
CA ALA A 543 -9.84 -32.64 31.21
C ALA A 543 -10.39 -31.21 31.10
N LYS A 544 -11.36 -30.98 30.20
CA LYS A 544 -12.25 -29.80 30.19
C LYS A 544 -12.91 -29.71 31.58
N LYS A 545 -12.25 -29.02 32.52
CA LYS A 545 -12.86 -28.64 33.80
C LYS A 545 -13.91 -27.59 33.47
N PRO A 546 -15.21 -27.82 33.74
CA PRO A 546 -16.16 -26.73 33.69
C PRO A 546 -15.71 -25.66 34.70
N SER A 547 -15.58 -24.43 34.23
CA SER A 547 -15.28 -23.26 35.04
C SER A 547 -16.45 -22.97 35.97
N LYS A 548 -16.48 -23.68 37.11
CA LYS A 548 -17.24 -23.20 38.27
C LYS A 548 -16.82 -21.74 38.50
N PRO A 549 -17.77 -20.80 38.68
CA PRO A 549 -17.42 -19.45 39.07
C PRO A 549 -16.69 -19.54 40.41
N VAL A 550 -15.38 -19.34 40.39
CA VAL A 550 -14.62 -19.12 41.61
C VAL A 550 -14.92 -17.69 41.99
N GLU A 551 -15.77 -17.53 43.01
CA GLU A 551 -15.83 -16.29 43.78
C GLU A 551 -14.47 -16.13 44.48
N VAL A 552 -13.50 -15.61 43.72
CA VAL A 552 -12.24 -15.13 44.28
C VAL A 552 -12.61 -13.90 45.10
N GLU A 553 -12.48 -13.98 46.42
CA GLU A 553 -12.45 -12.79 47.27
C GLU A 553 -11.22 -11.97 46.86
N MET A 554 -11.43 -11.04 45.92
CA MET A 554 -10.34 -10.22 45.39
C MET A 554 -9.89 -9.22 46.46
N ASP A 555 -8.60 -9.27 46.75
CA ASP A 555 -7.96 -8.49 47.80
C ASP A 555 -7.85 -7.01 47.41
N MET A 556 -8.89 -6.27 47.81
CA MET A 556 -9.04 -4.84 47.61
C MET A 556 -7.91 -3.98 48.22
N THR A 557 -7.00 -4.56 49.03
CA THR A 557 -5.84 -3.83 49.56
C THR A 557 -4.72 -3.64 48.53
N ARG A 558 -4.73 -4.42 47.45
CA ARG A 558 -3.76 -4.33 46.34
C ARG A 558 -3.92 -3.02 45.58
N PRO A 559 -2.84 -2.29 45.25
CA PRO A 559 -2.94 -1.09 44.43
C PRO A 559 -3.18 -1.45 42.95
N VAL A 560 -3.81 -0.54 42.22
CA VAL A 560 -4.06 -0.67 40.78
C VAL A 560 -2.95 -0.03 39.97
N LEU A 561 -2.44 -0.74 38.94
CA LEU A 561 -1.45 -0.25 37.98
C LEU A 561 -2.04 -0.22 36.56
N VAL A 562 -1.95 0.93 35.89
CA VAL A 562 -2.36 1.10 34.49
C VAL A 562 -1.12 1.07 33.60
N LEU A 563 -1.04 0.09 32.70
CA LEU A 563 0.01 0.00 31.68
C LEU A 563 -0.53 0.44 30.33
N VAL A 564 0.17 1.38 29.69
CA VAL A 564 -0.20 1.95 28.39
C VAL A 564 0.79 1.49 27.33
N PHE A 565 0.36 0.59 26.46
CA PHE A 565 1.13 0.06 25.34
C PHE A 565 0.86 0.87 24.07
N PHE A 566 1.90 1.31 23.37
CA PHE A 566 1.76 2.01 22.08
C PHE A 566 2.77 1.51 21.05
N SER A 567 2.50 1.77 19.77
CA SER A 567 3.45 1.50 18.70
C SER A 567 3.57 2.67 17.71
N SER A 568 4.75 2.85 17.10
CA SER A 568 5.04 4.08 16.36
C SER A 568 6.09 3.89 15.24
N VAL A 569 5.66 3.59 14.01
CA VAL A 569 6.53 3.64 12.79
C VAL A 569 6.82 5.09 12.37
N THR A 570 6.01 6.05 12.81
CA THR A 570 6.29 7.49 12.72
C THR A 570 6.14 8.12 14.09
N THR A 571 6.88 9.19 14.40
CA THR A 571 6.87 9.88 15.72
C THR A 571 5.61 10.73 15.98
N LYS A 572 4.45 10.32 15.42
CA LYS A 572 3.13 10.88 15.72
C LYS A 572 2.46 10.16 16.89
N THR A 573 2.31 8.83 16.85
CA THR A 573 1.65 8.08 17.93
C THR A 573 2.38 8.24 19.26
N GLU A 574 3.71 8.17 19.24
CA GLU A 574 4.59 8.46 20.37
C GLU A 574 4.25 9.79 21.09
N LYS A 575 3.87 10.84 20.35
CA LYS A 575 3.49 12.13 20.93
C LYS A 575 2.09 12.07 21.54
N LEU A 576 1.12 11.51 20.83
CA LEU A 576 -0.26 11.36 21.31
C LEU A 576 -0.30 10.49 22.57
N ALA A 577 0.51 9.43 22.64
CA ALA A 577 0.65 8.58 23.81
C ALA A 577 1.32 9.32 25.00
N LYS A 578 2.35 10.13 24.76
CA LYS A 578 2.98 10.99 25.78
C LYS A 578 2.08 12.15 26.24
N GLU A 579 1.10 12.56 25.43
CA GLU A 579 0.09 13.55 25.78
C GLU A 579 -1.04 12.91 26.60
N PHE A 580 -1.58 11.78 26.15
CA PHE A 580 -2.53 10.95 26.90
C PHE A 580 -2.01 10.58 28.29
N MET A 581 -0.73 10.20 28.41
CA MET A 581 -0.10 9.89 29.70
C MET A 581 -0.10 11.07 30.68
N LYS A 582 0.01 12.32 30.22
CA LYS A 582 -0.08 13.48 31.12
C LYS A 582 -1.49 13.69 31.64
N THR A 583 -2.50 13.47 30.79
CA THR A 583 -3.90 13.50 31.20
C THR A 583 -4.19 12.37 32.21
N LEU A 584 -3.70 11.15 31.93
CA LEU A 584 -3.82 10.00 32.83
C LEU A 584 -3.13 10.24 34.18
N GLU A 585 -1.89 10.74 34.20
CA GLU A 585 -1.19 11.15 35.44
C GLU A 585 -2.00 12.18 36.24
N GLY A 586 -2.59 13.18 35.58
CA GLY A 586 -3.41 14.22 36.22
C GLY A 586 -4.77 13.73 36.75
N SER A 587 -5.34 12.67 36.17
CA SER A 587 -6.63 12.12 36.60
C SER A 587 -6.53 11.13 37.77
N ILE A 588 -5.34 10.65 38.12
CA ILE A 588 -5.19 9.55 39.09
C ILE A 588 -5.41 9.95 40.54
N ASP A 589 -5.01 11.17 40.94
CA ASP A 589 -5.33 11.69 42.28
C ASP A 589 -6.86 11.81 42.46
N GLU A 590 -7.60 12.17 41.39
CA GLU A 590 -9.07 12.14 41.42
C GLU A 590 -9.62 10.71 41.51
N LEU A 591 -9.14 9.76 40.69
CA LEU A 591 -9.59 8.36 40.69
C LEU A 591 -9.36 7.69 42.04
N ALA A 592 -8.20 7.92 42.67
CA ALA A 592 -7.91 7.45 44.02
C ALA A 592 -8.90 8.03 45.04
N SER A 593 -9.22 9.33 44.94
CA SER A 593 -10.17 10.00 45.84
C SER A 593 -11.61 9.50 45.71
N LYS A 594 -12.05 9.10 44.51
CA LYS A 594 -13.42 8.65 44.21
C LYS A 594 -13.63 7.15 44.46
N SER A 595 -12.65 6.32 44.12
CA SER A 595 -12.73 4.86 44.28
C SER A 595 -12.40 4.38 45.70
N GLY A 596 -11.60 5.14 46.45
CA GLY A 596 -11.08 4.75 47.77
C GLY A 596 -9.93 3.74 47.72
N ARG A 597 -9.41 3.43 46.52
CA ARG A 597 -8.32 2.46 46.30
C ARG A 597 -7.03 3.17 45.88
N SER A 598 -5.89 2.62 46.26
CA SER A 598 -4.58 3.15 45.91
C SER A 598 -4.21 2.83 44.45
N PHE A 599 -3.65 3.81 43.75
CA PHE A 599 -3.11 3.65 42.40
C PHE A 599 -1.59 3.77 42.42
N GLN A 600 -0.91 2.98 41.61
CA GLN A 600 0.49 3.22 41.25
C GLN A 600 0.59 4.20 40.08
N LYS A 601 1.76 4.81 39.90
CA LYS A 601 2.01 5.67 38.74
C LYS A 601 1.93 4.84 37.45
N PRO A 602 1.23 5.29 36.40
CA PRO A 602 1.17 4.58 35.13
C PRO A 602 2.51 4.54 34.41
N GLU A 603 2.71 3.50 33.60
CA GLU A 603 3.89 3.34 32.76
C GLU A 603 3.50 3.33 31.27
N LEU A 604 4.33 3.98 30.45
CA LEU A 604 4.18 4.04 28.99
C LEU A 604 5.22 3.13 28.34
N LEU A 605 4.75 2.11 27.64
CA LEU A 605 5.57 1.04 27.10
C LEU A 605 5.49 1.04 25.56
N ASP A 606 6.64 1.23 24.91
CA ASP A 606 6.75 1.11 23.44
C ASP A 606 6.85 -0.38 23.07
N MET A 607 5.92 -0.84 22.22
CA MET A 607 5.86 -2.22 21.74
C MET A 607 7.07 -2.66 20.90
N THR A 608 7.97 -1.73 20.54
CA THR A 608 9.26 -2.03 19.88
C THR A 608 10.43 -2.16 20.85
N GLU A 609 10.24 -1.81 22.12
CA GLU A 609 11.28 -1.84 23.17
C GLU A 609 11.03 -2.89 24.26
N ILE A 610 9.76 -3.24 24.55
CA ILE A 610 9.41 -4.38 25.41
C ILE A 610 9.59 -5.74 24.73
N ASP A 611 9.77 -6.79 25.53
CA ASP A 611 9.51 -8.16 25.11
C ASP A 611 8.02 -8.48 25.36
N PHE A 612 7.41 -9.28 24.49
CA PHE A 612 6.00 -9.63 24.61
C PHE A 612 5.76 -10.79 25.60
N ASP A 613 6.71 -11.71 25.77
CA ASP A 613 6.56 -12.84 26.69
C ASP A 613 6.39 -12.38 28.15
N ASP A 614 7.06 -11.28 28.51
CA ASP A 614 7.11 -10.74 29.88
C ASP A 614 5.78 -10.08 30.34
N TYR A 615 4.85 -9.78 29.40
CA TYR A 615 3.55 -9.13 29.68
C TYR A 615 2.33 -9.91 29.17
N PHE A 616 2.46 -10.68 28.08
CA PHE A 616 1.30 -11.24 27.36
C PHE A 616 1.18 -12.77 27.42
N ILE A 617 2.18 -13.49 27.95
CA ILE A 617 1.98 -14.89 28.40
C ILE A 617 1.22 -14.91 29.73
N SER A 618 1.64 -14.07 30.68
CA SER A 618 0.99 -13.90 31.99
C SER A 618 1.18 -12.46 32.47
N PRO A 619 0.29 -11.90 33.31
CA PRO A 619 0.44 -10.53 33.83
C PRO A 619 1.83 -10.29 34.45
N SER A 620 2.44 -9.15 34.11
CA SER A 620 3.84 -8.83 34.46
C SER A 620 4.08 -8.91 35.97
N LYS A 621 5.01 -9.78 36.38
CA LYS A 621 5.40 -9.96 37.79
C LYS A 621 6.45 -8.95 38.25
N VAL A 622 6.89 -8.04 37.36
CA VAL A 622 7.98 -7.08 37.61
C VAL A 622 7.59 -6.03 38.66
N HIS A 623 6.31 -5.65 38.71
CA HIS A 623 5.80 -4.58 39.58
C HIS A 623 5.30 -5.07 40.95
N GLY A 624 5.50 -6.35 41.27
CA GLY A 624 5.02 -6.98 42.50
C GLY A 624 3.56 -7.45 42.41
N ASP A 625 2.93 -7.61 43.58
CA ASP A 625 1.60 -8.20 43.72
C ASP A 625 0.51 -7.12 43.57
N VAL A 626 0.34 -6.65 42.33
CA VAL A 626 -0.48 -5.47 41.95
C VAL A 626 -1.53 -5.83 40.91
N ASP A 627 -2.69 -5.19 40.98
CA ASP A 627 -3.80 -5.46 40.07
C ASP A 627 -3.67 -4.60 38.79
N GLN A 628 -3.65 -5.23 37.62
CA GLN A 628 -3.23 -4.57 36.36
C GLN A 628 -4.38 -4.32 35.37
N VAL A 629 -4.36 -3.14 34.73
CA VAL A 629 -5.25 -2.74 33.61
C VAL A 629 -4.40 -2.40 32.39
N TYR A 630 -4.69 -3.02 31.24
CA TYR A 630 -3.89 -2.87 30.01
C TYR A 630 -4.61 -2.00 28.96
N LEU A 631 -4.01 -0.87 28.58
CA LEU A 631 -4.53 0.04 27.57
C LEU A 631 -3.63 0.05 26.34
N PHE A 632 -4.21 -0.07 25.15
CA PHE A 632 -3.46 -0.14 23.89
C PHE A 632 -3.75 1.05 22.97
N LEU A 633 -2.70 1.67 22.42
CA LEU A 633 -2.74 2.85 21.56
C LEU A 633 -2.12 2.50 20.18
N ILE A 634 -2.92 1.91 19.29
CA ILE A 634 -2.44 1.16 18.13
C ILE A 634 -2.75 1.86 16.79
N PRO A 635 -1.75 2.36 16.05
CA PRO A 635 -1.94 2.83 14.68
C PRO A 635 -2.07 1.68 13.69
N SER A 636 -2.85 1.83 12.62
CA SER A 636 -2.99 0.79 11.57
C SER A 636 -2.05 0.99 10.38
N TYR A 637 -1.31 -0.05 10.01
CA TYR A 637 -0.30 0.01 8.93
C TYR A 637 -0.63 -0.91 7.74
N ASN A 638 -0.60 -0.36 6.52
CA ASN A 638 -0.71 -1.11 5.26
C ASN A 638 0.66 -1.64 4.76
N ILE A 639 1.56 -1.89 5.71
CA ILE A 639 2.86 -2.53 5.55
C ILE A 639 3.02 -3.49 6.73
N ASP A 640 3.93 -4.45 6.61
CA ASP A 640 4.30 -5.28 7.74
C ASP A 640 4.95 -4.45 8.86
N SER A 641 4.57 -4.70 10.11
CA SER A 641 4.87 -3.84 11.25
C SER A 641 4.96 -4.60 12.58
N ILE A 642 5.31 -3.87 13.65
CA ILE A 642 5.34 -4.41 15.01
C ILE A 642 3.97 -4.92 15.47
N ASN A 643 2.86 -4.34 14.95
CA ASN A 643 1.50 -4.78 15.29
C ASN A 643 1.19 -6.15 14.71
N ASP A 644 1.64 -6.44 13.49
CA ASP A 644 1.46 -7.75 12.86
C ASP A 644 2.29 -8.81 13.59
N THR A 645 3.50 -8.45 14.05
CA THR A 645 4.34 -9.31 14.92
C THR A 645 3.64 -9.59 16.27
N PHE A 646 2.98 -8.59 16.85
CA PHE A 646 2.24 -8.73 18.11
C PHE A 646 0.98 -9.58 17.94
N LEU A 647 0.25 -9.40 16.83
CA LEU A 647 -0.92 -10.21 16.48
C LEU A 647 -0.57 -11.69 16.32
N GLU A 648 0.56 -12.00 15.68
CA GLU A 648 1.08 -13.37 15.59
C GLU A 648 1.46 -13.90 16.98
N HIS A 649 2.14 -13.12 17.82
CA HIS A 649 2.45 -13.52 19.20
C HIS A 649 1.20 -13.83 20.05
N LEU A 650 0.12 -13.03 19.95
CA LEU A 650 -1.13 -13.31 20.67
C LEU A 650 -1.82 -14.59 20.15
N GLN A 651 -1.74 -14.85 18.83
CA GLN A 651 -2.22 -16.09 18.21
C GLN A 651 -1.40 -17.31 18.67
N GLU A 652 -0.06 -17.22 18.62
CA GLU A 652 0.85 -18.26 19.11
C GLU A 652 0.60 -18.56 20.59
N THR A 653 0.37 -17.53 21.42
CA THR A 653 0.10 -17.71 22.86
C THR A 653 -1.24 -18.39 23.13
N HIS A 654 -2.30 -18.07 22.37
CA HIS A 654 -3.61 -18.72 22.52
C HIS A 654 -3.63 -20.18 22.00
N HIS A 655 -2.77 -20.52 21.05
CA HIS A 655 -2.66 -21.86 20.46
C HIS A 655 -1.52 -22.72 21.03
N ASP A 656 -0.72 -22.19 21.97
CA ASP A 656 0.33 -22.96 22.66
C ASP A 656 -0.28 -23.83 23.76
N PHE A 657 -0.36 -25.14 23.49
CA PHE A 657 -0.91 -26.17 24.41
C PHE A 657 -0.22 -26.25 25.79
N ARG A 658 0.89 -25.53 26.01
CA ARG A 658 1.61 -25.42 27.29
C ARG A 658 1.11 -24.26 28.15
N ILE A 659 0.31 -23.37 27.58
CA ILE A 659 -0.23 -22.14 28.17
C ILE A 659 -1.74 -22.31 28.34
N ASP A 660 -2.34 -21.66 29.33
CA ASP A 660 -3.80 -21.64 29.50
C ASP A 660 -4.44 -20.76 28.42
N THR A 661 -5.53 -21.22 27.79
CA THR A 661 -6.22 -20.49 26.70
C THR A 661 -6.70 -19.10 27.11
N ALA A 662 -6.88 -18.88 28.43
CA ALA A 662 -7.20 -17.59 29.05
C ALA A 662 -6.12 -17.15 30.06
N SER A 663 -4.84 -17.22 29.69
CA SER A 663 -3.69 -16.94 30.57
C SER A 663 -3.61 -15.51 31.15
N LEU A 664 -4.27 -14.54 30.52
CA LEU A 664 -4.37 -13.15 30.98
C LEU A 664 -5.67 -12.87 31.76
N SER A 665 -6.46 -13.91 32.09
CA SER A 665 -7.63 -13.81 32.97
C SER A 665 -7.39 -13.20 34.35
N PRO A 666 -6.18 -13.15 34.95
CA PRO A 666 -5.96 -12.43 36.21
C PRO A 666 -5.91 -10.89 36.08
N LEU A 667 -5.91 -10.32 34.86
CA LEU A 667 -6.03 -8.86 34.69
C LEU A 667 -7.38 -8.35 35.21
N LEU A 668 -7.44 -7.08 35.62
CA LEU A 668 -8.70 -6.41 35.93
C LEU A 668 -9.53 -6.15 34.66
N GLY A 669 -8.85 -5.79 33.57
CA GLY A 669 -9.45 -5.65 32.25
C GLY A 669 -8.49 -5.01 31.24
N TYR A 670 -8.91 -4.98 29.98
CA TYR A 670 -8.16 -4.32 28.90
C TYR A 670 -9.06 -3.41 28.05
N SER A 671 -8.45 -2.46 27.32
CA SER A 671 -9.14 -1.65 26.29
C SER A 671 -8.17 -1.23 25.18
N VAL A 672 -8.68 -1.07 23.95
CA VAL A 672 -7.88 -0.75 22.75
C VAL A 672 -8.41 0.53 22.08
N PHE A 673 -7.50 1.43 21.70
CA PHE A 673 -7.76 2.55 20.80
C PHE A 673 -6.98 2.38 19.49
N GLY A 674 -7.69 2.43 18.37
CA GLY A 674 -7.13 2.40 17.03
C GLY A 674 -6.93 3.79 16.43
N TYR A 675 -5.70 4.12 16.06
CA TYR A 675 -5.41 5.24 15.14
C TYR A 675 -5.47 4.73 13.71
N GLY A 676 -6.65 4.85 13.12
CA GLY A 676 -6.85 4.55 11.72
C GLY A 676 -6.48 5.74 10.84
N ASP A 677 -6.40 5.45 9.56
CA ASP A 677 -6.32 6.43 8.48
C ASP A 677 -7.41 5.97 7.51
N LYS A 678 -8.45 6.79 7.26
CA LYS A 678 -9.51 6.41 6.30
C LYS A 678 -9.13 6.76 4.85
N GLU A 679 -7.94 7.30 4.63
CA GLU A 679 -7.43 7.79 3.34
C GLU A 679 -6.80 6.65 2.53
N ASN A 680 -6.00 5.81 3.19
CA ASN A 680 -4.96 5.01 2.55
C ASN A 680 -5.26 3.51 2.41
N TRP A 681 -6.52 3.10 2.50
CA TRP A 681 -6.95 1.68 2.44
C TRP A 681 -7.91 1.39 1.27
N PRO A 682 -7.79 0.23 0.58
CA PRO A 682 -8.68 -0.10 -0.56
C PRO A 682 -10.15 -0.28 -0.19
N THR A 683 -10.41 -0.67 1.07
CA THR A 683 -11.73 -1.02 1.61
C THR A 683 -11.80 -0.57 3.08
N GLU A 684 -12.76 0.30 3.41
CA GLU A 684 -12.94 0.85 4.75
C GLU A 684 -13.07 -0.22 5.86
N PRO A 685 -13.91 -1.27 5.74
CA PRO A 685 -14.06 -2.27 6.80
C PRO A 685 -12.79 -3.11 7.04
N GLU A 686 -11.99 -3.39 5.99
CA GLU A 686 -10.82 -4.28 6.05
C GLU A 686 -9.48 -3.58 6.35
N GLY A 687 -9.51 -2.26 6.62
CA GLY A 687 -8.30 -1.43 6.76
C GLY A 687 -8.39 -0.35 7.84
N PHE A 688 -9.55 0.29 8.03
CA PHE A 688 -9.69 1.27 9.12
C PHE A 688 -9.65 0.56 10.48
N CYS A 689 -8.65 0.92 11.30
CA CYS A 689 -8.39 0.36 12.63
C CYS A 689 -8.27 -1.18 12.68
N PHE A 690 -7.90 -1.85 11.59
CA PHE A 690 -7.94 -3.32 11.53
C PHE A 690 -7.05 -3.99 12.58
N GLN A 691 -5.78 -3.58 12.71
CA GLN A 691 -4.86 -4.08 13.73
C GLN A 691 -5.38 -3.88 15.17
N ALA A 692 -6.13 -2.81 15.43
CA ALA A 692 -6.75 -2.57 16.74
C ALA A 692 -7.94 -3.50 16.99
N LYS A 693 -8.78 -3.77 15.97
CA LYS A 693 -9.87 -4.76 16.04
C LYS A 693 -9.33 -6.18 16.23
N ASP A 694 -8.27 -6.54 15.53
CA ASP A 694 -7.65 -7.87 15.62
C ASP A 694 -6.96 -8.07 16.99
N ILE A 695 -6.26 -7.06 17.53
CA ILE A 695 -5.69 -7.13 18.89
C ILE A 695 -6.79 -7.28 19.92
N ASP A 696 -7.87 -6.51 19.80
CA ASP A 696 -9.04 -6.60 20.66
C ASP A 696 -9.69 -7.99 20.63
N LYS A 697 -9.79 -8.62 19.44
CA LYS A 697 -10.29 -10.00 19.29
C LYS A 697 -9.43 -11.03 20.05
N TRP A 698 -8.10 -10.95 19.94
CA TRP A 698 -7.21 -11.91 20.61
C TRP A 698 -7.06 -11.64 22.11
N MET A 699 -7.05 -10.37 22.53
CA MET A 699 -7.09 -10.00 23.95
C MET A 699 -8.39 -10.43 24.62
N ALA A 700 -9.54 -10.37 23.92
CA ALA A 700 -10.81 -10.89 24.45
C ALA A 700 -10.74 -12.40 24.75
N LYS A 701 -10.05 -13.19 23.92
CA LYS A 701 -9.81 -14.62 24.18
C LYS A 701 -8.88 -14.82 25.39
N LEU A 702 -7.68 -14.24 25.35
CA LEU A 702 -6.64 -14.43 26.38
C LEU A 702 -7.05 -13.90 27.77
N THR A 703 -7.94 -12.91 27.86
CA THR A 703 -8.41 -12.34 29.15
C THR A 703 -9.72 -12.94 29.67
N GLY A 704 -10.34 -13.89 28.96
CA GLY A 704 -11.65 -14.42 29.35
C GLY A 704 -12.78 -13.37 29.25
N ARG A 705 -12.83 -12.65 28.12
CA ARG A 705 -13.83 -11.62 27.77
C ARG A 705 -13.82 -10.34 28.64
N LYS A 706 -12.83 -10.15 29.52
CA LYS A 706 -12.64 -8.95 30.39
C LYS A 706 -12.28 -7.64 29.66
N ARG A 707 -13.15 -7.19 28.74
CA ARG A 707 -13.05 -5.90 28.04
C ARG A 707 -13.63 -4.79 28.91
N ALA A 708 -12.81 -3.81 29.26
CA ALA A 708 -13.21 -2.66 30.09
C ALA A 708 -14.06 -1.64 29.33
N TYR A 709 -13.67 -1.27 28.11
CA TYR A 709 -14.39 -0.29 27.28
C TYR A 709 -14.37 -0.72 25.80
N PRO A 710 -15.34 -0.30 24.96
CA PRO A 710 -15.33 -0.66 23.55
C PRO A 710 -14.08 -0.15 22.82
N VAL A 711 -13.71 -0.83 21.72
CA VAL A 711 -12.54 -0.45 20.92
C VAL A 711 -12.76 0.93 20.27
N GLY A 712 -12.01 1.93 20.74
CA GLY A 712 -12.06 3.28 20.21
C GLY A 712 -11.39 3.37 18.85
N MET A 713 -11.85 4.27 17.99
CA MET A 713 -11.31 4.43 16.63
C MET A 713 -11.29 5.91 16.24
N GLY A 714 -10.11 6.45 15.92
CA GLY A 714 -9.93 7.81 15.44
C GLY A 714 -9.24 7.85 14.08
N ASP A 715 -9.66 8.74 13.18
CA ASP A 715 -8.97 9.03 11.92
C ASP A 715 -7.86 10.06 12.16
N MET A 716 -6.62 9.66 11.86
CA MET A 716 -5.42 10.49 11.91
C MET A 716 -5.49 11.72 10.98
N GLY A 717 -6.42 11.72 10.01
CA GLY A 717 -6.73 12.87 9.16
C GLY A 717 -7.69 13.90 9.77
N SER A 718 -8.54 13.53 10.73
CA SER A 718 -9.64 14.42 11.20
C SER A 718 -9.93 14.41 12.70
N ASP A 719 -10.35 13.28 13.29
CA ASP A 719 -11.06 13.25 14.58
C ASP A 719 -10.33 12.50 15.71
N HIS A 720 -9.12 12.00 15.46
CA HIS A 720 -8.35 11.20 16.42
C HIS A 720 -8.13 11.84 17.80
N VAL A 721 -8.01 13.16 17.91
CA VAL A 721 -7.82 13.83 19.22
C VAL A 721 -9.11 13.81 20.04
N GLU A 722 -10.23 14.19 19.42
CA GLU A 722 -11.56 14.19 20.04
C GLU A 722 -12.01 12.77 20.41
N ARG A 723 -11.90 11.82 19.47
CA ARG A 723 -12.20 10.39 19.69
C ARG A 723 -11.34 9.78 20.80
N LEU A 724 -10.06 10.14 20.88
CA LEU A 724 -9.16 9.67 21.96
C LEU A 724 -9.61 10.22 23.31
N GLN A 725 -10.04 11.48 23.38
CA GLN A 725 -10.53 12.09 24.61
C GLN A 725 -11.89 11.51 25.06
N GLU A 726 -12.82 11.29 24.13
CA GLU A 726 -14.10 10.58 24.38
C GLU A 726 -13.85 9.17 24.94
N TRP A 727 -12.96 8.40 24.29
CA TRP A 727 -12.60 7.04 24.72
C TRP A 727 -11.83 7.04 26.06
N ALA A 728 -10.93 8.00 26.27
CA ALA A 728 -10.17 8.14 27.52
C ALA A 728 -11.11 8.35 28.71
N ASN A 729 -12.07 9.27 28.60
CA ASN A 729 -13.04 9.53 29.66
C ASN A 729 -13.84 8.27 30.03
N GLY A 730 -14.37 7.56 29.03
CA GLY A 730 -15.12 6.32 29.27
C GLY A 730 -14.27 5.18 29.86
N VAL A 731 -13.00 5.06 29.47
CA VAL A 731 -12.05 4.13 30.10
C VAL A 731 -11.80 4.50 31.56
N LEU A 732 -11.61 5.79 31.87
CA LEU A 732 -11.35 6.26 33.24
C LEU A 732 -12.55 6.03 34.16
N GLU A 733 -13.78 6.24 33.69
CA GLU A 733 -15.02 5.92 34.43
C GLU A 733 -15.13 4.42 34.75
N VAL A 734 -14.78 3.53 33.80
CA VAL A 734 -14.75 2.09 34.07
C VAL A 734 -13.62 1.70 35.02
N VAL A 735 -12.44 2.33 34.91
CA VAL A 735 -11.34 2.10 35.87
C VAL A 735 -11.72 2.55 37.28
N GLU A 736 -12.45 3.66 37.44
CA GLU A 736 -13.04 4.06 38.73
C GLU A 736 -14.01 3.01 39.26
N HIS A 737 -14.90 2.49 38.39
CA HIS A 737 -15.88 1.48 38.74
C HIS A 737 -15.20 0.17 39.21
N VAL A 738 -14.25 -0.35 38.43
CA VAL A 738 -13.52 -1.59 38.74
C VAL A 738 -12.63 -1.42 39.97
N ALA A 739 -12.00 -0.27 40.18
CA ALA A 739 -11.25 0.02 41.40
C ALA A 739 -12.15 0.01 42.65
N ARG A 740 -13.40 0.46 42.53
CA ARG A 740 -14.39 0.51 43.63
C ARG A 740 -15.12 -0.82 43.87
N THR A 741 -15.33 -1.63 42.84
CA THR A 741 -16.12 -2.89 42.90
C THR A 741 -15.28 -4.16 42.91
N GLY A 742 -14.00 -4.07 42.51
CA GLY A 742 -13.08 -5.20 42.43
C GLY A 742 -13.31 -6.14 41.24
N ASN A 743 -14.39 -5.96 40.48
CA ASN A 743 -14.77 -6.85 39.39
C ASN A 743 -15.39 -6.08 38.21
N LEU A 744 -15.09 -6.51 36.99
CA LEU A 744 -15.60 -5.97 35.73
C LEU A 744 -16.88 -6.69 35.24
N GLY A 745 -17.22 -7.85 35.82
CA GLY A 745 -18.32 -8.70 35.37
C GLY A 745 -17.96 -9.47 34.09
N GLU A 746 -18.96 -9.76 33.26
CA GLU A 746 -18.79 -10.49 31.98
C GLU A 746 -18.08 -9.68 30.88
N GLY A 747 -17.78 -8.39 31.14
CA GLY A 747 -17.20 -7.46 30.19
C GLY A 747 -18.20 -6.95 29.15
N LEU A 748 -17.75 -6.03 28.30
CA LEU A 748 -18.57 -5.52 27.19
C LEU A 748 -18.41 -6.39 25.93
N PRO A 749 -19.52 -6.77 25.24
CA PRO A 749 -19.44 -7.49 23.97
C PRO A 749 -18.79 -6.63 22.88
N GLY A 750 -18.01 -7.28 22.01
CA GLY A 750 -17.16 -6.61 21.02
C GLY A 750 -17.86 -6.24 19.71
N SER A 751 -17.19 -5.39 18.93
CA SER A 751 -17.60 -5.04 17.55
C SER A 751 -17.20 -6.08 16.49
N GLY A 752 -16.62 -7.21 16.92
CA GLY A 752 -16.68 -8.49 16.23
C GLY A 752 -17.25 -9.52 17.21
N ALA A 753 -18.24 -10.30 16.78
CA ALA A 753 -18.93 -11.25 17.66
C ALA A 753 -18.02 -12.42 18.07
N PRO A 754 -17.95 -12.78 19.37
CA PRO A 754 -17.31 -14.04 19.80
C PRO A 754 -18.21 -15.26 19.52
N ASP A 755 -19.51 -15.05 19.33
CA ASP A 755 -20.54 -16.10 19.24
C ASP A 755 -20.41 -16.98 17.99
N GLU A 756 -19.65 -16.55 16.97
CA GLU A 756 -19.31 -17.38 15.80
C GLU A 756 -18.19 -18.40 16.08
N SER A 757 -17.44 -18.29 17.19
CA SER A 757 -16.38 -19.26 17.53
C SER A 757 -16.78 -20.36 18.51
N ASP A 758 -17.75 -20.11 19.40
CA ASP A 758 -18.14 -21.10 20.41
C ASP A 758 -18.85 -22.32 19.76
N VAL A 759 -19.50 -22.11 18.60
CA VAL A 759 -20.19 -23.16 17.82
C VAL A 759 -19.23 -24.10 17.08
N GLU A 760 -17.94 -23.74 16.92
CA GLU A 760 -16.92 -24.63 16.33
C GLU A 760 -16.11 -25.43 17.37
N GLU A 761 -16.30 -25.22 18.69
CA GLU A 761 -15.62 -25.99 19.75
C GLU A 761 -16.47 -27.10 20.40
N GLU A 762 -17.77 -27.20 20.09
CA GLU A 762 -18.65 -28.31 20.54
C GLU A 762 -18.75 -29.47 19.53
N ALA A 763 -18.10 -29.37 18.36
CA ALA A 763 -18.23 -30.32 17.25
C ALA A 763 -17.00 -31.23 16.99
N GLU A 764 -15.99 -31.23 17.87
CA GLU A 764 -14.74 -32.00 17.71
C GLU A 764 -14.48 -33.06 18.81
N ASP A 765 -15.47 -33.37 19.67
CA ASP A 765 -15.33 -34.25 20.87
C ASP A 765 -16.11 -35.60 20.81
N GLU A 766 -16.65 -36.05 19.66
CA GLU A 766 -17.28 -37.37 19.49
C GLU A 766 -16.83 -38.15 18.23
N ASP A 767 -15.74 -38.94 18.33
CA ASP A 767 -15.62 -40.34 17.84
C ASP A 767 -14.22 -40.93 18.16
N ASP A 768 -13.99 -41.31 19.43
CA ASP A 768 -12.75 -41.94 19.90
C ASP A 768 -13.06 -43.39 20.37
N GLY A 769 -13.46 -44.25 19.42
CA GLY A 769 -14.04 -45.57 19.70
C GLY A 769 -13.04 -46.68 20.03
N GLU A 770 -12.80 -46.96 21.32
CA GLU A 770 -12.29 -48.26 21.79
C GLU A 770 -13.41 -49.18 22.34
N VAL A 771 -13.63 -50.24 21.58
CA VAL A 771 -14.55 -51.38 21.76
C VAL A 771 -14.45 -52.06 23.14
N LEU A 772 -15.58 -52.39 23.79
CA LEU A 772 -16.01 -53.80 24.08
C LEU A 772 -17.16 -53.99 25.09
N PHE A 773 -17.93 -55.07 24.83
CA PHE A 773 -18.88 -55.83 25.65
C PHE A 773 -20.29 -55.29 25.94
N ASP A 774 -21.27 -56.09 25.50
CA ASP A 774 -22.69 -56.05 25.86
C ASP A 774 -22.96 -56.43 27.33
N ASP A 775 -24.14 -56.04 27.85
CA ASP A 775 -25.09 -57.04 28.37
C ASP A 775 -26.55 -56.52 28.28
N GLU A 776 -27.55 -57.41 28.34
CA GLU A 776 -28.90 -57.20 27.78
C GLU A 776 -30.03 -56.66 28.71
N SER A 777 -31.15 -56.30 28.06
CA SER A 777 -32.57 -56.46 28.50
C SER A 777 -33.22 -55.33 29.33
N ASN A 778 -34.55 -55.09 29.36
CA ASN A 778 -35.77 -55.64 28.69
C ASN A 778 -36.90 -54.56 28.87
N ASP A 779 -38.08 -54.43 28.24
CA ASP A 779 -38.96 -55.05 27.21
C ASP A 779 -39.79 -53.81 26.66
N SER A 780 -40.69 -53.76 25.66
CA SER A 780 -41.48 -54.76 24.96
C SER A 780 -42.11 -54.26 23.64
N LYS A 781 -42.37 -55.20 22.72
CA LYS A 781 -43.68 -55.54 22.09
C LYS A 781 -44.69 -54.40 21.73
N LYS A 782 -45.43 -54.41 20.61
CA LYS A 782 -45.40 -55.18 19.33
C LYS A 782 -46.58 -54.71 18.43
N LYS A 783 -46.40 -54.61 17.10
CA LYS A 783 -47.25 -55.26 16.05
C LYS A 783 -46.94 -54.81 14.60
N ASN A 784 -46.75 -55.82 13.73
CA ASN A 784 -47.26 -56.02 12.35
C ASN A 784 -47.38 -54.85 11.35
N THR A 785 -47.11 -54.97 10.04
CA THR A 785 -46.54 -56.01 9.12
C THR A 785 -46.37 -55.36 7.74
N GLY A 786 -45.42 -55.70 6.84
CA GLY A 786 -44.29 -56.65 6.89
C GLY A 786 -43.79 -57.01 5.46
N GLN A 787 -42.58 -57.60 5.35
CA GLN A 787 -41.93 -58.16 4.13
C GLN A 787 -41.54 -57.17 3.00
N ALA A 788 -40.44 -57.36 2.24
CA ALA A 788 -39.31 -58.29 2.36
C ALA A 788 -38.04 -57.80 1.61
N LEU A 789 -36.86 -58.29 2.05
CA LEU A 789 -35.66 -58.82 1.32
C LEU A 789 -35.50 -58.47 -0.19
N GLY A 790 -34.30 -58.25 -0.74
CA GLY A 790 -32.93 -58.52 -0.26
C GLY A 790 -31.96 -58.76 -1.46
N ASP A 791 -30.64 -58.96 -1.34
CA ASP A 791 -29.69 -58.88 -0.20
C ASP A 791 -28.21 -58.74 -0.72
N VAL A 792 -27.29 -58.42 0.20
CA VAL A 792 -25.80 -58.52 0.25
C VAL A 792 -25.00 -59.18 -0.90
N GLU A 793 -23.97 -58.48 -1.42
CA GLU A 793 -22.67 -58.95 -1.98
C GLU A 793 -21.78 -57.70 -2.28
N ASP A 794 -20.44 -57.66 -2.19
CA ASP A 794 -19.43 -58.60 -1.65
C ASP A 794 -18.16 -57.82 -1.17
N LEU A 795 -17.26 -58.45 -0.39
CA LEU A 795 -16.06 -57.82 0.18
C LEU A 795 -14.78 -58.05 -0.66
N GLY A 796 -14.18 -56.95 -1.12
CA GLY A 796 -12.72 -56.76 -1.09
C GLY A 796 -11.91 -57.05 -2.36
N ALA A 797 -10.94 -56.16 -2.63
CA ALA A 797 -9.75 -56.42 -3.45
C ALA A 797 -8.62 -55.44 -3.11
N MET A 798 -7.82 -55.73 -2.07
CA MET A 798 -6.52 -55.08 -1.89
C MET A 798 -5.50 -55.59 -2.94
N ILE A 799 -4.44 -54.80 -3.17
CA ILE A 799 -3.15 -55.20 -3.79
C ILE A 799 -3.16 -55.52 -5.29
N ARG A 800 -2.78 -54.51 -6.10
CA ARG A 800 -1.75 -54.53 -7.20
C ARG A 800 -1.87 -53.25 -8.06
N LYS A 801 -0.83 -52.74 -8.72
CA LYS A 801 0.60 -52.55 -8.38
C LYS A 801 1.24 -51.70 -9.50
N ASP A 802 2.26 -50.91 -9.16
CA ASP A 802 3.37 -50.41 -10.00
C ASP A 802 3.11 -49.61 -11.31
N ASP A 803 3.52 -48.33 -11.23
CA ASP A 803 4.43 -47.60 -12.13
C ASP A 803 4.12 -47.24 -13.60
N GLY A 804 4.39 -45.95 -13.88
CA GLY A 804 4.42 -45.32 -15.21
C GLY A 804 4.79 -43.83 -15.12
N SER A 805 6.07 -43.52 -14.92
CA SER A 805 6.61 -42.14 -14.95
C SER A 805 6.78 -41.63 -16.40
N THR A 806 6.97 -40.33 -16.71
CA THR A 806 7.24 -39.11 -15.92
C THR A 806 6.23 -37.99 -16.27
N GLY A 807 6.12 -36.85 -15.56
CA GLY A 807 6.83 -36.42 -14.33
C GLY A 807 7.52 -35.05 -14.48
N ALA A 808 6.87 -33.98 -14.01
CA ALA A 808 7.43 -32.64 -13.82
C ALA A 808 6.89 -32.05 -12.49
N PRO A 809 7.74 -31.45 -11.62
CA PRO A 809 7.36 -31.16 -10.23
C PRO A 809 6.48 -29.91 -10.07
N LYS A 810 5.49 -29.99 -9.17
CA LYS A 810 4.86 -28.80 -8.57
C LYS A 810 5.72 -28.33 -7.39
N ALA A 811 5.79 -27.01 -7.18
CA ALA A 811 6.45 -26.45 -6.00
C ALA A 811 5.79 -26.96 -4.70
N PRO A 812 6.56 -27.24 -3.63
CA PRO A 812 6.02 -27.69 -2.36
C PRO A 812 5.23 -26.56 -1.67
N LEU A 813 4.16 -26.93 -0.98
CA LEU A 813 3.49 -26.06 -0.02
C LEU A 813 4.43 -25.84 1.20
N PRO A 814 4.37 -24.67 1.86
CA PRO A 814 5.14 -24.46 3.09
C PRO A 814 4.68 -25.45 4.16
N ILE A 815 5.64 -26.20 4.71
CA ILE A 815 5.41 -27.13 5.81
C ILE A 815 5.57 -26.34 7.11
N ASP A 816 4.51 -26.28 7.90
CA ASP A 816 4.59 -25.87 9.30
C ASP A 816 5.13 -27.01 10.16
N PHE A 817 5.95 -26.67 11.15
CA PHE A 817 6.62 -27.60 12.07
C PHE A 817 6.29 -27.33 13.55
N THR A 818 5.42 -26.37 13.87
CA THR A 818 4.95 -26.16 15.26
C THR A 818 3.60 -26.83 15.53
N SER A 819 2.77 -27.09 14.52
CA SER A 819 1.48 -27.79 14.64
C SER A 819 1.61 -29.32 14.62
N TYR A 820 1.62 -29.95 15.80
CA TYR A 820 1.46 -31.40 15.95
C TYR A 820 -0.01 -31.83 15.80
N GLY A 821 -0.55 -31.76 14.58
CA GLY A 821 -1.90 -32.26 14.29
C GLY A 821 -2.38 -31.96 12.87
N ALA A 822 -2.42 -32.98 12.01
CA ALA A 822 -2.95 -32.85 10.65
C ALA A 822 -4.48 -33.03 10.65
N SER A 823 -5.23 -31.92 10.61
CA SER A 823 -6.70 -31.92 10.45
C SER A 823 -7.13 -31.03 9.26
N THR A 824 -8.11 -31.51 8.49
CA THR A 824 -8.57 -30.89 7.23
C THR A 824 -9.69 -29.88 7.44
N LYS A 825 -9.38 -28.67 7.90
CA LYS A 825 -10.37 -27.57 8.03
C LYS A 825 -10.68 -26.87 6.69
N LYS A 826 -11.93 -26.42 6.51
CA LYS A 826 -12.39 -25.64 5.35
C LYS A 826 -11.67 -24.30 5.25
N LYS A 827 -11.40 -23.83 4.03
CA LYS A 827 -10.67 -22.58 3.81
C LYS A 827 -11.58 -21.35 3.80
N THR A 828 -11.50 -20.55 4.87
CA THR A 828 -11.74 -19.11 4.85
C THR A 828 -10.93 -18.46 3.71
N PRO A 829 -11.42 -17.43 2.99
CA PRO A 829 -10.68 -16.81 1.88
C PRO A 829 -9.40 -16.11 2.38
N VAL A 830 -8.27 -16.80 2.25
CA VAL A 830 -6.93 -16.29 2.59
C VAL A 830 -6.60 -15.10 1.68
N ARG A 831 -6.42 -13.91 2.28
CA ARG A 831 -5.84 -12.73 1.61
C ARG A 831 -4.50 -13.15 0.99
N GLY A 832 -4.31 -12.90 -0.31
CA GLY A 832 -3.06 -13.23 -1.00
C GLY A 832 -1.82 -12.59 -0.31
N PRO A 833 -0.66 -13.25 -0.35
CA PRO A 833 0.53 -12.79 0.37
C PRO A 833 0.94 -11.38 -0.07
N LYS A 834 1.28 -10.52 0.89
CA LYS A 834 1.64 -9.10 0.66
C LYS A 834 3.03 -8.99 0.02
N GLU A 835 3.29 -7.94 -0.76
CA GLU A 835 4.67 -7.54 -1.12
C GLU A 835 5.44 -7.14 0.16
N MET A 836 6.69 -7.59 0.31
CA MET A 836 7.50 -7.27 1.51
C MET A 836 7.85 -5.78 1.59
N VAL A 837 8.20 -5.15 0.46
CA VAL A 837 8.53 -3.73 0.37
C VAL A 837 7.84 -3.12 -0.86
N ALA A 838 6.52 -2.90 -0.73
CA ALA A 838 5.71 -2.35 -1.80
C ALA A 838 6.21 -0.97 -2.27
N LYS A 839 6.13 -0.68 -3.57
CA LYS A 839 6.75 0.52 -4.21
C LYS A 839 6.18 1.86 -3.75
N ASN A 840 4.98 1.86 -3.17
CA ASN A 840 4.30 3.01 -2.56
C ASN A 840 4.60 3.16 -1.05
N SER A 841 5.31 2.21 -0.42
CA SER A 841 5.52 2.20 1.03
C SER A 841 6.52 3.26 1.53
N PRO A 842 6.37 3.74 2.78
CA PRO A 842 7.38 4.55 3.45
C PRO A 842 8.75 3.85 3.54
N THR A 843 8.76 2.52 3.70
CA THR A 843 9.97 1.69 3.69
C THR A 843 10.69 1.74 2.35
N TYR A 844 9.99 1.57 1.23
CA TYR A 844 10.58 1.70 -0.11
C TYR A 844 11.20 3.09 -0.33
N ALA A 845 10.50 4.16 0.10
CA ALA A 845 11.01 5.53 0.03
C ALA A 845 12.25 5.73 0.92
N SER A 846 12.25 5.21 2.15
CA SER A 846 13.39 5.28 3.09
C SER A 846 14.62 4.55 2.55
N LEU A 847 14.47 3.29 2.11
CA LEU A 847 15.56 2.50 1.53
C LEU A 847 16.07 3.13 0.23
N THR A 848 15.19 3.63 -0.65
CA THR A 848 15.63 4.34 -1.86
C THR A 848 16.43 5.60 -1.51
N LYS A 849 16.00 6.39 -0.51
CA LYS A 849 16.72 7.56 0.00
C LYS A 849 18.07 7.19 0.63
N GLN A 850 18.18 6.03 1.27
CA GLN A 850 19.44 5.47 1.78
C GLN A 850 20.36 4.86 0.70
N GLY A 851 19.98 4.94 -0.59
CA GLY A 851 20.80 4.55 -1.73
C GLY A 851 20.73 3.06 -2.13
N TYR A 852 19.80 2.30 -1.55
CA TYR A 852 19.47 0.96 -2.01
C TYR A 852 18.83 1.04 -3.41
N ALA A 853 18.86 -0.06 -4.17
CA ALA A 853 17.91 -0.30 -5.25
C ALA A 853 17.16 -1.58 -4.88
N ILE A 854 15.85 -1.49 -4.76
CA ILE A 854 14.97 -2.62 -4.49
C ILE A 854 14.80 -3.43 -5.79
N VAL A 855 14.74 -4.74 -5.67
CA VAL A 855 14.57 -5.70 -6.76
C VAL A 855 13.41 -6.62 -6.38
N GLY A 856 12.50 -6.86 -7.33
CA GLY A 856 11.25 -7.57 -7.05
C GLY A 856 10.40 -6.88 -5.98
N SER A 857 9.84 -7.66 -5.06
CA SER A 857 9.06 -7.25 -3.90
C SER A 857 9.84 -7.32 -2.58
N HIS A 858 10.91 -8.12 -2.49
CA HIS A 858 11.61 -8.41 -1.22
C HIS A 858 13.15 -8.35 -1.26
N SER A 859 13.77 -8.08 -2.40
CA SER A 859 15.23 -8.14 -2.58
C SER A 859 15.86 -6.74 -2.75
N GLY A 860 17.19 -6.63 -2.62
CA GLY A 860 17.85 -5.34 -2.83
C GLY A 860 19.37 -5.38 -3.01
N VAL A 861 19.90 -4.34 -3.68
CA VAL A 861 21.34 -4.18 -3.97
C VAL A 861 21.83 -2.76 -3.66
N LYS A 862 23.06 -2.64 -3.15
CA LYS A 862 23.70 -1.36 -2.79
C LYS A 862 25.15 -1.34 -3.28
N THR A 863 25.75 -0.15 -3.31
CA THR A 863 27.18 0.01 -3.53
C THR A 863 27.86 0.11 -2.17
N CYS A 864 28.75 -0.82 -1.87
CA CYS A 864 29.47 -0.83 -0.60
C CYS A 864 30.26 0.47 -0.40
N ARG A 865 30.35 0.92 0.87
CA ARG A 865 31.13 2.10 1.26
C ARG A 865 32.57 2.02 0.75
N TRP A 866 33.17 0.83 0.78
CA TRP A 866 34.56 0.60 0.37
C TRP A 866 34.75 0.58 -1.15
N THR A 867 33.75 0.21 -1.95
CA THR A 867 33.81 0.27 -3.42
C THR A 867 34.21 1.66 -3.93
N LYS A 868 33.65 2.73 -3.33
CA LYS A 868 33.96 4.13 -3.66
C LYS A 868 35.35 4.61 -3.18
N SER A 869 36.02 3.83 -2.34
CA SER A 869 37.39 4.11 -1.86
C SER A 869 38.41 3.32 -2.67
N ALA A 870 38.17 2.01 -2.84
CA ALA A 870 38.96 1.12 -3.70
C ALA A 870 39.05 1.63 -5.15
N LEU A 871 37.93 2.06 -5.75
CA LEU A 871 37.91 2.66 -7.09
C LEU A 871 38.79 3.91 -7.23
N ARG A 872 39.11 4.60 -6.12
CA ARG A 872 39.98 5.79 -6.12
C ARG A 872 41.42 5.53 -5.66
N GLY A 873 41.79 4.27 -5.40
CA GLY A 873 43.07 3.96 -4.77
C GLY A 873 43.20 4.50 -3.34
N ARG A 874 42.11 4.49 -2.56
CA ARG A 874 42.03 5.09 -1.20
C ARG A 874 41.70 4.07 -0.10
N GLY A 875 42.20 2.86 -0.24
CA GLY A 875 41.99 1.73 0.66
C GLY A 875 40.79 0.87 0.27
N SER A 876 40.96 -0.45 0.41
CA SER A 876 39.90 -1.46 0.28
C SER A 876 39.30 -1.81 1.66
N CYS A 877 38.24 -2.62 1.67
CA CYS A 877 37.72 -3.21 2.90
C CYS A 877 38.73 -4.20 3.52
N TYR A 878 38.69 -4.40 4.83
CA TYR A 878 39.51 -5.41 5.55
C TYR A 878 39.46 -6.82 4.94
N LYS A 879 38.33 -7.16 4.29
CA LYS A 879 38.15 -8.41 3.54
C LYS A 879 39.16 -8.62 2.39
N PHE A 880 39.79 -7.55 1.90
CA PHE A 880 40.92 -7.64 0.98
C PHE A 880 42.17 -8.19 1.69
N SER A 881 42.56 -7.57 2.81
CA SER A 881 43.70 -8.00 3.64
C SER A 881 43.53 -9.43 4.17
N PHE A 882 42.31 -9.82 4.54
CA PHE A 882 42.03 -11.14 5.13
C PHE A 882 41.90 -12.25 4.08
N TYR A 883 41.20 -12.02 2.96
CA TYR A 883 40.77 -13.08 2.03
C TYR A 883 41.00 -12.77 0.54
N GLY A 884 41.67 -11.65 0.20
CA GLY A 884 41.89 -11.21 -1.18
C GLY A 884 40.64 -10.62 -1.88
N ILE A 885 39.57 -10.28 -1.15
CA ILE A 885 38.29 -9.85 -1.74
C ILE A 885 38.38 -8.41 -2.27
N ASN A 886 38.36 -8.26 -3.60
CA ASN A 886 38.40 -6.96 -4.27
C ASN A 886 37.10 -6.17 -4.02
N SER A 887 37.19 -5.10 -3.22
CA SER A 887 36.02 -4.31 -2.77
C SER A 887 35.32 -3.53 -3.89
N HIS A 888 35.95 -3.38 -5.05
CA HIS A 888 35.37 -2.77 -6.25
C HIS A 888 34.75 -3.78 -7.23
N GLN A 889 35.03 -5.08 -7.08
CA GLN A 889 34.43 -6.17 -7.86
C GLN A 889 33.36 -6.95 -7.07
N CYS A 890 32.90 -6.38 -5.96
CA CYS A 890 31.99 -7.00 -5.00
C CYS A 890 30.58 -6.40 -5.09
N MET A 891 29.60 -7.24 -5.41
CA MET A 891 28.17 -6.92 -5.39
C MET A 891 27.61 -7.15 -3.99
N GLU A 892 27.23 -6.07 -3.30
CA GLU A 892 26.64 -6.11 -1.96
C GLU A 892 25.10 -6.13 -2.08
N THR A 893 24.47 -7.25 -1.72
CA THR A 893 23.05 -7.51 -1.99
C THR A 893 22.40 -8.39 -0.93
N THR A 894 21.09 -8.57 -1.01
CA THR A 894 20.33 -9.56 -0.24
C THR A 894 19.10 -10.02 -1.03
N PRO A 895 18.75 -11.31 -0.99
CA PRO A 895 17.48 -11.82 -1.48
C PRO A 895 16.35 -11.70 -0.45
N SER A 896 16.62 -11.21 0.77
CA SER A 896 15.63 -10.97 1.82
C SER A 896 15.89 -9.65 2.51
N LEU A 897 14.91 -8.75 2.55
CA LEU A 897 14.96 -7.52 3.32
C LEU A 897 14.38 -7.67 4.75
N SER A 898 13.80 -8.84 5.07
CA SER A 898 13.26 -9.17 6.39
C SER A 898 14.27 -9.92 7.26
N CYS A 899 14.09 -9.87 8.58
CA CYS A 899 15.04 -10.38 9.58
C CYS A 899 14.31 -10.88 10.84
N SER A 900 14.82 -11.92 11.48
CA SER A 900 14.26 -12.49 12.71
C SER A 900 14.85 -11.88 14.00
N ASN A 901 15.81 -10.96 13.88
CA ASN A 901 16.43 -10.20 14.99
C ASN A 901 16.28 -8.69 14.79
N LYS A 902 16.13 -7.94 15.89
CA LYS A 902 16.01 -6.46 15.95
C LYS A 902 17.26 -5.83 16.62
N CYS A 903 18.46 -6.27 16.25
CA CYS A 903 19.70 -5.99 16.99
C CYS A 903 19.99 -4.48 17.18
N VAL A 904 20.41 -4.07 18.38
CA VAL A 904 20.61 -2.66 18.77
C VAL A 904 21.56 -1.90 17.83
N PHE A 905 22.61 -2.56 17.36
CA PHE A 905 23.61 -1.99 16.45
C PHE A 905 23.19 -2.02 14.96
N CYS A 906 22.01 -2.54 14.64
CA CYS A 906 21.57 -2.73 13.27
C CYS A 906 21.04 -1.42 12.68
N TRP A 907 21.51 -1.07 11.47
CA TRP A 907 21.16 0.16 10.73
C TRP A 907 19.68 0.26 10.30
N ARG A 908 18.83 -0.65 10.78
CA ARG A 908 17.48 -0.96 10.27
C ARG A 908 16.34 -0.54 11.20
N HIS A 909 16.61 -0.21 12.47
CA HIS A 909 15.59 0.04 13.51
C HIS A 909 14.40 0.88 13.02
N GLY A 910 13.20 0.30 13.11
CA GLY A 910 11.93 0.93 12.71
C GLY A 910 11.70 1.11 11.20
N THR A 911 12.58 0.58 10.33
CA THR A 911 12.49 0.82 8.87
C THR A 911 12.39 -0.44 8.00
N ASN A 912 12.91 -1.58 8.44
CA ASN A 912 12.78 -2.85 7.73
C ASN A 912 11.65 -3.72 8.32
N PRO A 913 10.99 -4.55 7.49
CA PRO A 913 10.12 -5.61 7.98
C PRO A 913 10.94 -6.66 8.75
N VAL A 914 10.24 -7.44 9.57
CA VAL A 914 10.80 -8.48 10.44
C VAL A 914 9.83 -9.65 10.51
N GLY A 915 10.31 -10.85 10.84
CA GLY A 915 9.44 -12.00 11.02
C GLY A 915 10.17 -13.30 11.34
N THR A 916 9.41 -14.25 11.86
CA THR A 916 9.82 -15.63 12.17
C THR A 916 9.58 -16.58 10.99
N THR A 917 8.55 -16.31 10.18
CA THR A 917 8.11 -17.12 9.02
C THR A 917 8.03 -16.29 7.72
N TRP A 918 8.08 -16.96 6.56
CA TRP A 918 7.96 -16.28 5.27
C TRP A 918 6.49 -16.10 4.85
N ARG A 919 5.96 -14.89 5.03
CA ARG A 919 4.55 -14.52 4.79
C ARG A 919 4.30 -13.64 3.56
N TRP A 920 5.34 -13.39 2.76
CA TRP A 920 5.30 -12.45 1.62
C TRP A 920 5.27 -13.17 0.28
N VAL A 921 5.00 -12.44 -0.80
CA VAL A 921 5.29 -12.88 -2.17
C VAL A 921 6.73 -13.38 -2.24
N VAL A 922 6.96 -14.53 -2.89
CA VAL A 922 8.30 -15.02 -3.22
C VAL A 922 8.59 -14.63 -4.67
N ASP A 923 9.53 -13.71 -4.87
CA ASP A 923 10.10 -13.42 -6.19
C ASP A 923 10.96 -14.62 -6.63
N PRO A 924 10.98 -15.02 -7.91
CA PRO A 924 11.83 -16.13 -8.37
C PRO A 924 13.32 -15.71 -8.45
N PRO A 925 14.27 -16.64 -8.30
CA PRO A 925 15.69 -16.31 -8.14
C PRO A 925 16.33 -15.67 -9.37
N ASP A 926 15.81 -15.92 -10.57
CA ASP A 926 16.27 -15.33 -11.85
C ASP A 926 15.98 -13.82 -11.92
N LEU A 927 14.76 -13.42 -11.56
CA LEU A 927 14.32 -12.02 -11.47
C LEU A 927 15.18 -11.25 -10.46
N ILE A 928 15.51 -11.89 -9.33
CA ILE A 928 16.41 -11.32 -8.34
C ILE A 928 17.82 -11.19 -8.93
N PHE A 929 18.37 -12.25 -9.51
CA PHE A 929 19.75 -12.33 -10.01
C PHE A 929 20.06 -11.25 -11.06
N ASP A 930 19.28 -11.20 -12.13
CA ASP A 930 19.48 -10.20 -13.18
C ASP A 930 19.09 -8.79 -12.70
N GLY A 931 18.09 -8.68 -11.84
CA GLY A 931 17.70 -7.41 -11.22
C GLY A 931 18.80 -6.80 -10.34
N VAL A 932 19.53 -7.61 -9.55
CA VAL A 932 20.64 -7.14 -8.71
C VAL A 932 21.89 -6.85 -9.55
N LYS A 933 22.23 -7.68 -10.54
CA LYS A 933 23.32 -7.43 -11.50
C LYS A 933 23.11 -6.13 -12.27
N LEU A 934 21.93 -5.95 -12.88
CA LEU A 934 21.59 -4.76 -13.66
C LEU A 934 21.70 -3.49 -12.80
N ASN A 935 21.17 -3.50 -11.57
CA ASN A 935 21.24 -2.36 -10.67
C ASN A 935 22.64 -2.14 -10.08
N HIS A 936 23.45 -3.19 -9.86
CA HIS A 936 24.85 -3.07 -9.49
C HIS A 936 25.64 -2.35 -10.61
N TYR A 937 25.57 -2.85 -11.84
CA TYR A 937 26.25 -2.23 -12.99
C TYR A 937 25.76 -0.80 -13.24
N LYS A 938 24.47 -0.52 -13.06
CA LYS A 938 23.91 0.85 -13.13
C LYS A 938 24.57 1.78 -12.09
N LYS A 939 24.72 1.32 -10.83
CA LYS A 939 25.38 2.08 -9.76
C LYS A 939 26.90 2.24 -10.00
N ILE A 940 27.60 1.23 -10.54
CA ILE A 940 29.03 1.34 -10.90
C ILE A 940 29.22 2.33 -12.06
N LYS A 941 28.39 2.26 -13.12
CA LYS A 941 28.44 3.20 -14.25
C LYS A 941 28.26 4.66 -13.83
N MET A 942 27.45 4.92 -12.79
CA MET A 942 27.29 6.26 -12.18
C MET A 942 28.55 6.81 -11.47
N LEU A 943 29.59 6.00 -11.26
CA LEU A 943 30.87 6.44 -10.70
C LEU A 943 31.90 6.82 -11.78
N ARG A 944 31.58 6.63 -13.07
CA ARG A 944 32.45 7.01 -14.20
C ARG A 944 32.63 8.53 -14.23
N GLY A 945 33.88 9.00 -14.35
CA GLY A 945 34.20 10.44 -14.34
C GLY A 945 34.20 11.09 -12.95
N MET A 946 33.94 10.35 -11.87
CA MET A 946 34.06 10.86 -10.52
C MET A 946 35.54 11.18 -10.18
N PRO A 947 35.86 12.36 -9.59
CA PRO A 947 37.24 12.73 -9.30
C PRO A 947 38.01 11.68 -8.49
N GLY A 948 39.22 11.39 -8.98
CA GLY A 948 40.16 10.44 -8.38
C GLY A 948 39.92 8.96 -8.70
N VAL A 949 38.93 8.58 -9.51
CA VAL A 949 38.71 7.17 -9.90
C VAL A 949 39.81 6.69 -10.87
N ARG A 950 40.47 5.57 -10.56
CA ARG A 950 41.48 4.91 -11.42
C ARG A 950 40.76 4.20 -12.59
N ALA A 951 41.19 4.46 -13.82
CA ALA A 951 40.58 3.87 -15.02
C ALA A 951 40.69 2.33 -15.05
N GLU A 952 41.86 1.81 -14.67
CA GLU A 952 42.16 0.41 -14.39
C GLU A 952 41.11 -0.24 -13.47
N ARG A 953 40.98 0.23 -12.22
CA ARG A 953 40.00 -0.31 -11.27
C ARG A 953 38.54 -0.10 -11.69
N PHE A 954 38.25 0.92 -12.49
CA PHE A 954 36.92 1.09 -13.08
C PHE A 954 36.62 0.02 -14.15
N ALA A 955 37.61 -0.40 -14.93
CA ALA A 955 37.47 -1.52 -15.87
C ALA A 955 37.31 -2.85 -15.10
N GLU A 956 38.10 -3.10 -14.05
CA GLU A 956 37.95 -4.27 -13.17
C GLU A 956 36.57 -4.33 -12.51
N ALA A 957 36.03 -3.20 -12.05
CA ALA A 957 34.71 -3.10 -11.41
C ALA A 957 33.53 -3.29 -12.38
N MET A 958 33.77 -3.32 -13.69
CA MET A 958 32.77 -3.72 -14.69
C MET A 958 32.65 -5.25 -14.81
N GLN A 959 33.45 -6.03 -14.07
CA GLN A 959 33.26 -7.47 -13.86
C GLN A 959 32.99 -7.75 -12.38
N ILE A 960 31.85 -8.37 -12.08
CA ILE A 960 31.54 -8.86 -10.73
C ILE A 960 32.35 -10.14 -10.52
N ARG A 961 33.05 -10.24 -9.39
CA ARG A 961 33.82 -11.44 -8.98
C ARG A 961 33.37 -12.00 -7.63
N HIS A 962 32.71 -11.18 -6.83
CA HIS A 962 32.27 -11.51 -5.48
C HIS A 962 30.83 -11.04 -5.25
N CYS A 963 30.03 -11.83 -4.55
CA CYS A 963 28.70 -11.46 -4.09
C CYS A 963 28.63 -11.55 -2.56
N ALA A 964 28.48 -10.41 -1.90
CA ALA A 964 28.26 -10.30 -0.47
C ALA A 964 26.76 -10.34 -0.18
N LEU A 965 26.28 -11.53 0.20
CA LEU A 965 24.94 -11.77 0.73
C LEU A 965 24.98 -11.39 2.21
N SER A 966 25.00 -10.07 2.45
CA SER A 966 25.18 -9.49 3.79
C SER A 966 24.71 -8.03 3.88
N LEU A 967 23.84 -7.59 2.97
CA LEU A 967 23.44 -6.18 2.87
C LEU A 967 22.47 -5.77 3.99
N VAL A 968 21.26 -6.35 3.96
CA VAL A 968 20.11 -6.07 4.84
C VAL A 968 19.30 -7.38 4.95
N GLY A 969 18.36 -7.45 5.90
CA GLY A 969 17.61 -8.66 6.22
C GLY A 969 18.48 -9.81 6.73
N GLU A 970 17.98 -11.02 6.56
CA GLU A 970 18.63 -12.31 6.79
C GLU A 970 18.59 -13.13 5.48
N PRO A 971 19.71 -13.22 4.73
CA PRO A 971 19.74 -13.88 3.42
C PRO A 971 19.32 -15.34 3.43
N ILE A 972 19.58 -16.10 4.51
CA ILE A 972 19.27 -17.54 4.55
C ILE A 972 17.76 -17.83 4.72
N PHE A 973 16.97 -16.80 5.01
CA PHE A 973 15.52 -16.86 5.16
C PHE A 973 14.78 -16.93 3.81
N TYR A 974 15.46 -16.63 2.69
CA TYR A 974 14.86 -16.71 1.35
C TYR A 974 14.71 -18.19 0.90
N PRO A 975 13.51 -18.67 0.54
CA PRO A 975 13.28 -20.09 0.26
C PRO A 975 14.19 -20.70 -0.82
N TYR A 976 14.48 -19.96 -1.89
CA TYR A 976 15.29 -20.43 -3.01
C TYR A 976 16.77 -19.99 -2.91
N ILE A 977 17.31 -19.87 -1.69
CA ILE A 977 18.69 -19.42 -1.46
C ILE A 977 19.74 -20.32 -2.13
N ASN A 978 19.53 -21.65 -2.16
CA ASN A 978 20.44 -22.57 -2.83
C ASN A 978 20.45 -22.37 -4.36
N GLU A 979 19.28 -22.19 -4.99
CA GLU A 979 19.18 -21.90 -6.43
C GLU A 979 19.86 -20.56 -6.77
N PHE A 980 19.67 -19.54 -5.93
CA PHE A 980 20.33 -18.24 -6.11
C PHE A 980 21.86 -18.32 -5.96
N LEU A 981 22.37 -19.23 -5.11
CA LEU A 981 23.81 -19.52 -5.00
C LEU A 981 24.33 -20.26 -6.24
N GLU A 982 23.58 -21.24 -6.76
CA GLU A 982 23.90 -21.95 -8.00
C GLU A 982 23.98 -20.98 -9.20
N MET A 983 23.07 -20.01 -9.31
CA MET A 983 23.13 -18.96 -10.34
C MET A 983 24.39 -18.07 -10.22
N LEU A 984 24.80 -17.70 -9.01
CA LEU A 984 26.06 -16.97 -8.77
C LEU A 984 27.28 -17.78 -9.19
N HIS A 985 27.30 -19.08 -8.87
CA HIS A 985 28.42 -19.96 -9.18
C HIS A 985 28.51 -20.29 -10.67
N ALA A 986 27.40 -20.38 -11.39
CA ALA A 986 27.35 -20.55 -12.84
C ALA A 986 28.04 -19.39 -13.60
N GLU A 987 27.98 -18.15 -13.10
CA GLU A 987 28.76 -17.01 -13.63
C GLU A 987 30.16 -16.87 -13.01
N ARG A 988 30.61 -17.86 -12.21
CA ARG A 988 31.88 -17.85 -11.45
C ARG A 988 32.03 -16.61 -10.56
N ILE A 989 30.95 -16.22 -9.87
CA ILE A 989 30.89 -15.15 -8.86
C ILE A 989 30.90 -15.79 -7.46
N SER A 990 31.91 -15.49 -6.64
CA SER A 990 32.07 -16.17 -5.34
C SER A 990 31.10 -15.66 -4.28
N SER A 991 30.54 -16.58 -3.48
CA SER A 991 29.44 -16.29 -2.55
C SER A 991 29.90 -16.14 -1.10
N PHE A 992 29.48 -15.06 -0.46
CA PHE A 992 29.77 -14.74 0.93
C PHE A 992 28.47 -14.51 1.68
N LEU A 993 27.92 -15.57 2.29
CA LEU A 993 26.65 -15.54 3.03
C LEU A 993 26.90 -15.22 4.50
N VAL A 994 26.12 -14.29 5.06
CA VAL A 994 26.14 -13.92 6.48
C VAL A 994 24.77 -14.15 7.08
N CYS A 995 24.70 -14.92 8.18
CA CYS A 995 23.45 -15.22 8.88
C CYS A 995 23.54 -14.99 10.41
N ASN A 996 22.38 -14.83 11.07
CA ASN A 996 22.21 -14.53 12.49
C ASN A 996 21.92 -15.74 13.40
N ALA A 997 22.12 -16.97 12.90
CA ALA A 997 21.91 -18.22 13.63
C ALA A 997 20.48 -18.44 14.21
N GLN A 998 19.42 -17.88 13.61
CA GLN A 998 18.02 -18.20 13.97
C GLN A 998 17.37 -19.30 13.10
N HIS A 999 18.00 -19.66 11.99
CA HIS A 999 17.44 -20.54 10.95
C HIS A 999 18.25 -21.84 10.80
N PRO A 1000 18.23 -22.75 11.80
CA PRO A 1000 19.08 -23.94 11.82
C PRO A 1000 18.77 -24.91 10.68
N ASP A 1001 17.50 -25.12 10.34
CA ASP A 1001 17.12 -26.10 9.31
C ASP A 1001 17.55 -25.64 7.90
N GLN A 1002 17.43 -24.34 7.63
CA GLN A 1002 17.96 -23.72 6.41
C GLN A 1002 19.50 -23.73 6.38
N LEU A 1003 20.16 -23.57 7.54
CA LEU A 1003 21.62 -23.67 7.67
C LEU A 1003 22.14 -25.10 7.45
N ALA A 1004 21.38 -26.12 7.88
CA ALA A 1004 21.66 -27.52 7.59
C ALA A 1004 21.47 -27.83 6.09
N ALA A 1005 20.38 -27.33 5.49
CA ALA A 1005 20.06 -27.48 4.07
C ALA A 1005 20.91 -26.61 3.11
N LEU A 1006 21.81 -25.76 3.63
CA LEU A 1006 22.65 -24.89 2.81
C LEU A 1006 23.73 -25.68 2.05
N LYS A 1007 23.70 -25.59 0.71
CA LYS A 1007 24.70 -26.15 -0.22
C LYS A 1007 26.00 -25.34 -0.25
N ALA A 1008 26.92 -25.69 -1.16
CA ALA A 1008 28.16 -24.99 -1.45
C ALA A 1008 28.07 -23.44 -1.32
N VAL A 1009 28.92 -22.88 -0.45
CA VAL A 1009 29.21 -21.44 -0.39
C VAL A 1009 30.71 -21.21 -0.30
N THR A 1010 31.24 -20.17 -0.95
CA THR A 1010 32.70 -19.93 -0.94
C THR A 1010 33.21 -19.64 0.47
N GLN A 1011 32.46 -18.87 1.26
CA GLN A 1011 32.69 -18.68 2.69
C GLN A 1011 31.39 -18.32 3.44
N LEU A 1012 31.12 -19.05 4.53
CA LEU A 1012 29.94 -18.94 5.39
C LEU A 1012 30.27 -18.16 6.66
N TYR A 1013 29.46 -17.15 6.98
CA TYR A 1013 29.58 -16.36 8.21
C TYR A 1013 28.37 -16.55 9.12
N VAL A 1014 28.63 -16.75 10.40
CA VAL A 1014 27.65 -16.59 11.48
C VAL A 1014 28.01 -15.33 12.28
N SER A 1015 27.03 -14.46 12.50
CA SER A 1015 27.16 -13.32 13.42
C SER A 1015 26.99 -13.82 14.86
N ILE A 1016 27.95 -13.48 15.72
CA ILE A 1016 28.04 -13.88 17.13
C ILE A 1016 28.19 -12.58 17.93
N ASP A 1017 27.09 -11.90 18.19
CA ASP A 1017 27.11 -10.53 18.71
C ASP A 1017 26.83 -10.45 20.23
N ALA A 1018 26.67 -11.60 20.89
CA ALA A 1018 26.59 -11.78 22.34
C ALA A 1018 27.12 -13.17 22.75
N ALA A 1019 27.59 -13.31 24.00
CA ALA A 1019 28.20 -14.56 24.49
C ALA A 1019 27.25 -15.51 25.25
N ASP A 1020 26.11 -15.00 25.74
CA ASP A 1020 25.13 -15.73 26.58
C ASP A 1020 23.67 -15.36 26.23
N LYS A 1021 22.70 -16.04 26.86
CA LYS A 1021 21.26 -15.88 26.54
C LYS A 1021 20.70 -14.50 26.89
N GLU A 1022 21.19 -13.85 27.94
CA GLU A 1022 20.67 -12.56 28.41
C GLU A 1022 21.27 -11.39 27.62
N SER A 1023 22.60 -11.41 27.39
CA SER A 1023 23.23 -10.49 26.44
C SER A 1023 22.66 -10.66 25.02
N LEU A 1024 22.34 -11.88 24.56
CA LEU A 1024 21.73 -12.07 23.24
C LEU A 1024 20.29 -11.52 23.17
N ARG A 1025 19.46 -11.72 24.21
CA ARG A 1025 18.11 -11.11 24.30
C ARG A 1025 18.21 -9.58 24.26
N ARG A 1026 19.13 -8.99 25.03
CA ARG A 1026 19.36 -7.54 25.15
C ARG A 1026 19.92 -6.89 23.88
N ILE A 1027 20.93 -7.50 23.27
CA ILE A 1027 21.69 -6.95 22.14
C ILE A 1027 21.00 -7.25 20.81
N ASP A 1028 20.63 -8.50 20.57
CA ASP A 1028 20.14 -8.94 19.26
C ASP A 1028 18.61 -8.87 19.12
N ARG A 1029 17.89 -8.85 20.25
CA ARG A 1029 16.41 -8.77 20.30
C ARG A 1029 15.75 -9.73 19.28
N PRO A 1030 16.01 -11.05 19.38
CA PRO A 1030 15.45 -12.06 18.49
C PRO A 1030 13.94 -12.20 18.70
N LEU A 1031 13.21 -12.65 17.67
CA LEU A 1031 11.76 -12.82 17.69
C LEU A 1031 11.28 -14.24 18.04
N HIS A 1032 12.16 -15.23 17.98
CA HIS A 1032 11.83 -16.60 18.34
C HIS A 1032 11.90 -16.80 19.86
N ARG A 1033 10.89 -17.43 20.47
CA ARG A 1033 10.93 -17.81 21.90
C ARG A 1033 12.09 -18.75 22.24
N ASP A 1034 12.41 -19.65 21.31
CA ASP A 1034 13.51 -20.63 21.34
C ASP A 1034 14.83 -20.09 20.71
N PHE A 1035 15.03 -18.77 20.69
CA PHE A 1035 16.17 -18.10 20.03
C PHE A 1035 17.55 -18.65 20.42
N TRP A 1036 17.74 -19.00 21.69
CA TRP A 1036 19.02 -19.47 22.21
C TRP A 1036 19.26 -20.92 21.83
N GLU A 1037 18.21 -21.72 21.87
CA GLU A 1037 18.21 -23.13 21.51
C GLU A 1037 18.45 -23.28 19.99
N ARG A 1038 17.85 -22.41 19.16
CA ARG A 1038 18.15 -22.23 17.72
C ARG A 1038 19.61 -21.81 17.48
N PHE A 1039 20.07 -20.79 18.20
CA PHE A 1039 21.44 -20.28 18.10
C PHE A 1039 22.46 -21.37 18.41
N GLN A 1040 22.27 -22.08 19.53
CA GLN A 1040 23.10 -23.21 19.94
C GLN A 1040 23.12 -24.32 18.89
N ARG A 1041 21.97 -24.70 18.32
CA ARG A 1041 21.87 -25.68 17.22
C ARG A 1041 22.58 -25.23 15.94
N CYS A 1042 22.55 -23.94 15.61
CA CYS A 1042 23.31 -23.39 14.48
C CYS A 1042 24.83 -23.49 14.68
N LEU A 1043 25.33 -23.40 15.91
CA LEU A 1043 26.77 -23.58 16.18
C LEU A 1043 27.19 -25.04 15.99
N ASP A 1044 26.35 -26.00 16.38
CA ASP A 1044 26.58 -27.43 16.14
C ASP A 1044 26.61 -27.74 14.62
N ILE A 1045 25.66 -27.20 13.85
CA ILE A 1045 25.65 -27.32 12.39
C ILE A 1045 26.90 -26.68 11.75
N LEU A 1046 27.38 -25.55 12.27
CA LEU A 1046 28.61 -24.92 11.77
C LEU A 1046 29.87 -25.78 12.06
N ARG A 1047 29.89 -26.50 13.19
CA ARG A 1047 30.94 -27.45 13.60
C ARG A 1047 31.03 -28.65 12.66
N GLU A 1048 29.97 -28.96 11.92
CA GLU A 1048 29.95 -29.96 10.84
C GLU A 1048 30.30 -29.32 9.49
N LYS A 1049 29.61 -28.23 9.11
CA LYS A 1049 29.83 -27.53 7.82
C LYS A 1049 31.28 -27.04 7.64
N ARG A 1050 32.07 -26.83 8.69
CA ARG A 1050 33.51 -26.46 8.66
C ARG A 1050 34.44 -27.46 7.93
N PHE A 1051 33.93 -28.65 7.57
CA PHE A 1051 34.67 -29.62 6.77
C PHE A 1051 34.48 -29.43 5.26
N HIS A 1052 33.40 -28.76 4.83
CA HIS A 1052 33.08 -28.52 3.42
C HIS A 1052 33.17 -27.03 3.05
N HIS A 1053 32.77 -26.13 3.97
CA HIS A 1053 32.75 -24.68 3.79
C HIS A 1053 33.79 -24.00 4.69
N ARG A 1054 34.42 -22.92 4.21
CA ARG A 1054 35.14 -21.99 5.08
C ARG A 1054 34.13 -21.33 6.00
N THR A 1055 34.17 -21.65 7.29
CA THR A 1055 33.23 -21.12 8.30
C THR A 1055 33.87 -20.01 9.12
N VAL A 1056 33.10 -18.96 9.42
CA VAL A 1056 33.59 -17.78 10.12
C VAL A 1056 32.61 -17.33 11.19
N PHE A 1057 33.08 -17.15 12.42
CA PHE A 1057 32.37 -16.32 13.40
C PHE A 1057 32.73 -14.86 13.19
N ARG A 1058 31.74 -13.96 13.20
CA ARG A 1058 31.97 -12.52 13.29
C ARG A 1058 31.45 -12.00 14.63
N LEU A 1059 32.34 -11.39 15.40
CA LEU A 1059 32.05 -10.76 16.69
C LEU A 1059 32.01 -9.24 16.49
N THR A 1060 30.84 -8.61 16.64
CA THR A 1060 30.71 -7.15 16.63
C THR A 1060 30.87 -6.60 18.05
N LEU A 1061 32.06 -6.10 18.37
CA LEU A 1061 32.36 -5.54 19.69
C LEU A 1061 31.72 -4.15 19.88
N VAL A 1062 30.94 -4.03 20.95
CA VAL A 1062 30.20 -2.86 21.39
C VAL A 1062 30.59 -2.56 22.85
N LYS A 1063 31.30 -1.46 23.06
CA LYS A 1063 31.84 -1.09 24.39
C LYS A 1063 30.70 -0.80 25.37
N GLY A 1064 30.79 -1.35 26.59
CA GLY A 1064 29.73 -1.28 27.60
C GLY A 1064 28.53 -2.19 27.32
N PHE A 1065 28.62 -3.09 26.31
CA PHE A 1065 27.60 -4.09 26.04
C PHE A 1065 28.15 -5.51 26.07
N ASN A 1066 29.20 -5.83 25.30
CA ASN A 1066 29.69 -7.20 25.10
C ASN A 1066 31.23 -7.34 25.07
N VAL A 1067 31.94 -6.37 25.65
CA VAL A 1067 33.42 -6.34 25.73
C VAL A 1067 33.90 -6.69 27.13
N ASP A 1068 33.17 -6.23 28.14
CA ASP A 1068 33.49 -6.39 29.55
C ASP A 1068 33.05 -7.78 30.03
N GLU A 1069 33.95 -8.52 30.68
CA GLU A 1069 33.76 -9.84 31.32
C GLU A 1069 33.32 -11.05 30.44
N GLU A 1070 32.84 -10.87 29.21
CA GLU A 1070 32.30 -11.95 28.35
C GLU A 1070 33.33 -12.93 27.72
N ILE A 1071 34.65 -12.72 27.87
CA ILE A 1071 35.71 -13.45 27.12
C ILE A 1071 35.65 -14.98 27.30
N GLU A 1072 35.40 -15.47 28.51
CA GLU A 1072 35.26 -16.92 28.77
C GLU A 1072 34.04 -17.52 28.04
N ASN A 1073 32.94 -16.77 27.94
CA ASN A 1073 31.74 -17.21 27.24
C ASN A 1073 31.97 -17.25 25.72
N TYR A 1074 32.63 -16.24 25.14
CA TYR A 1074 33.03 -16.30 23.73
C TYR A 1074 33.98 -17.47 23.43
N ALA A 1075 34.93 -17.75 24.32
CA ALA A 1075 35.81 -18.90 24.18
C ALA A 1075 35.03 -20.24 24.18
N ARG A 1076 33.96 -20.37 24.97
CA ARG A 1076 33.03 -21.52 24.93
C ARG A 1076 32.23 -21.61 23.63
N LEU A 1077 31.80 -20.49 23.05
CA LEU A 1077 31.12 -20.50 21.75
C LEU A 1077 32.06 -20.96 20.63
N VAL A 1078 33.34 -20.52 20.65
CA VAL A 1078 34.37 -20.97 19.70
C VAL A 1078 34.70 -22.46 19.89
N GLU A 1079 34.84 -22.93 21.14
CA GLU A 1079 35.00 -24.35 21.51
C GLU A 1079 33.87 -25.23 20.97
N LYS A 1080 32.64 -24.70 20.94
CA LYS A 1080 31.47 -25.36 20.38
C LYS A 1080 31.45 -25.35 18.85
N GLY A 1081 31.53 -24.19 18.20
CA GLY A 1081 31.40 -24.08 16.74
C GLY A 1081 32.63 -24.48 15.93
N LEU A 1082 33.83 -24.40 16.51
CA LEU A 1082 35.13 -24.64 15.85
C LEU A 1082 35.24 -24.04 14.44
N PRO A 1083 34.91 -22.75 14.22
CA PRO A 1083 34.94 -22.14 12.89
C PRO A 1083 36.36 -22.12 12.31
N CYS A 1084 36.50 -22.11 10.98
CA CYS A 1084 37.80 -21.93 10.33
C CYS A 1084 38.49 -20.61 10.75
N PHE A 1085 37.70 -19.55 10.92
CA PHE A 1085 38.17 -18.21 11.27
C PHE A 1085 37.26 -17.51 12.29
N VAL A 1086 37.81 -16.52 13.00
CA VAL A 1086 37.05 -15.62 13.87
C VAL A 1086 37.43 -14.18 13.52
N GLU A 1087 36.49 -13.41 12.99
CA GLU A 1087 36.60 -11.97 12.75
C GLU A 1087 36.15 -11.21 13.99
N ILE A 1088 37.08 -10.58 14.71
CA ILE A 1088 36.75 -9.66 15.80
C ILE A 1088 36.73 -8.25 15.22
N LYS A 1089 35.66 -7.48 15.45
CA LYS A 1089 35.46 -6.19 14.80
C LYS A 1089 34.72 -5.18 15.68
N GLY A 1090 35.27 -3.99 15.82
CA GLY A 1090 34.58 -2.87 16.48
C GLY A 1090 33.33 -2.40 15.73
N VAL A 1091 32.25 -2.16 16.48
CA VAL A 1091 31.01 -1.55 15.95
C VAL A 1091 31.29 -0.17 15.35
N THR A 1092 30.51 0.23 14.35
CA THR A 1092 30.62 1.57 13.73
C THR A 1092 29.33 2.35 13.99
N TYR A 1093 29.40 3.44 14.74
CA TYR A 1093 28.22 4.24 15.07
C TYR A 1093 27.52 4.80 13.83
N CYS A 1094 26.19 4.64 13.80
CA CYS A 1094 25.35 4.89 12.62
C CYS A 1094 24.91 6.35 12.47
N GLY A 1095 24.81 7.09 13.59
CA GLY A 1095 24.35 8.49 13.61
C GLY A 1095 22.85 8.69 13.39
N THR A 1096 22.05 7.62 13.39
CA THR A 1096 20.58 7.65 13.27
C THR A 1096 19.93 7.82 14.65
N SER A 1097 18.84 8.61 14.72
CA SER A 1097 18.09 8.86 15.96
C SER A 1097 17.57 7.58 16.63
N THR A 1098 17.21 6.57 15.86
CA THR A 1098 16.80 5.26 16.39
C THR A 1098 17.94 4.48 17.07
N SER A 1099 19.20 4.75 16.73
CA SER A 1099 20.35 4.14 17.43
C SER A 1099 20.52 4.73 18.83
N SER A 1100 20.29 6.05 18.98
CA SER A 1100 20.31 6.70 20.29
C SER A 1100 19.14 6.29 21.18
N ASN A 1101 17.96 5.99 20.62
CA ASN A 1101 16.87 5.38 21.39
C ASN A 1101 17.25 3.96 21.87
N ALA A 1102 17.87 3.15 21.01
CA ALA A 1102 18.38 1.82 21.35
C ALA A 1102 19.60 1.81 22.31
N GLY A 1103 19.92 2.92 22.97
CA GLY A 1103 20.99 3.04 23.96
C GLY A 1103 22.41 3.12 23.39
N LEU A 1104 22.58 3.20 22.06
CA LEU A 1104 23.90 3.31 21.43
C LEU A 1104 24.29 4.75 21.16
N SER A 1105 25.54 5.07 21.51
CA SER A 1105 26.17 6.36 21.27
C SER A 1105 27.58 6.21 20.67
N MET A 1106 28.28 7.32 20.45
CA MET A 1106 29.66 7.30 19.97
C MET A 1106 30.65 6.72 21.02
N SER A 1107 30.34 6.72 22.32
CA SER A 1107 31.21 6.13 23.35
C SER A 1107 31.23 4.60 23.34
N ASN A 1108 30.23 3.98 22.70
CA ASN A 1108 30.12 2.52 22.56
C ASN A 1108 30.94 1.97 21.38
N VAL A 1109 31.57 2.84 20.58
CA VAL A 1109 32.51 2.45 19.52
C VAL A 1109 33.89 2.19 20.14
N PRO A 1110 34.42 0.96 20.12
CA PRO A 1110 35.75 0.70 20.65
C PRO A 1110 36.84 1.28 19.74
N PHE A 1111 37.89 1.80 20.35
CA PHE A 1111 39.15 2.14 19.67
C PHE A 1111 39.91 0.88 19.25
N TYR A 1112 40.87 1.03 18.33
CA TYR A 1112 41.59 -0.12 17.81
C TYR A 1112 42.33 -0.91 18.90
N TRP A 1113 42.97 -0.21 19.85
CA TRP A 1113 43.72 -0.83 20.94
C TRP A 1113 42.82 -1.64 21.89
N GLU A 1114 41.57 -1.22 22.12
CA GLU A 1114 40.59 -1.98 22.92
C GLU A 1114 40.22 -3.31 22.22
N VAL A 1115 40.13 -3.29 20.88
CA VAL A 1115 39.92 -4.51 20.07
C VAL A 1115 41.18 -5.39 20.10
N GLN A 1116 42.39 -4.82 20.10
CA GLN A 1116 43.65 -5.58 20.24
C GLN A 1116 43.74 -6.26 21.62
N GLU A 1117 43.42 -5.56 22.71
CA GLU A 1117 43.43 -6.09 24.08
C GLU A 1117 42.42 -7.24 24.23
N PHE A 1118 41.20 -7.09 23.72
CA PHE A 1118 40.20 -8.17 23.70
C PHE A 1118 40.69 -9.39 22.90
N VAL A 1119 41.30 -9.20 21.74
CA VAL A 1119 41.77 -10.31 20.89
C VAL A 1119 42.95 -11.05 21.50
N LEU A 1120 43.90 -10.36 22.12
CA LEU A 1120 45.02 -10.99 22.83
C LEU A 1120 44.52 -11.80 24.04
N ALA A 1121 43.53 -11.29 24.77
CA ALA A 1121 42.91 -12.02 25.88
C ALA A 1121 42.13 -13.25 25.40
N LEU A 1122 41.39 -13.14 24.28
CA LEU A 1122 40.66 -14.26 23.67
C LEU A 1122 41.63 -15.32 23.11
N GLU A 1123 42.67 -14.93 22.38
CA GLU A 1123 43.71 -15.85 21.86
C GLU A 1123 44.33 -16.65 23.00
N LYS A 1124 44.80 -15.98 24.06
CA LYS A 1124 45.32 -16.63 25.26
C LYS A 1124 44.32 -17.61 25.87
N ARG A 1125 43.04 -17.22 25.96
CA ARG A 1125 41.99 -18.07 26.54
C ARG A 1125 41.64 -19.30 25.69
N LEU A 1126 41.72 -19.19 24.36
CA LEU A 1126 41.59 -20.31 23.43
C LEU A 1126 42.78 -21.28 23.57
N GLN A 1127 44.01 -20.76 23.67
CA GLN A 1127 45.21 -21.56 23.92
C GLN A 1127 45.16 -22.28 25.26
N GLU A 1128 44.70 -21.63 26.33
CA GLU A 1128 44.45 -22.25 27.65
C GLU A 1128 43.38 -23.36 27.62
N LYS A 1129 42.44 -23.32 26.66
CA LYS A 1129 41.46 -24.39 26.40
C LYS A 1129 42.00 -25.50 25.48
N GLY A 1130 43.25 -25.40 25.00
CA GLY A 1130 43.83 -26.35 24.05
C GLY A 1130 43.25 -26.23 22.63
N LEU A 1131 42.73 -25.07 22.26
CA LEU A 1131 42.15 -24.81 20.94
C LEU A 1131 43.18 -24.14 20.03
N ASN A 1132 43.56 -24.84 18.96
CA ASN A 1132 44.60 -24.44 18.01
C ASN A 1132 44.16 -23.27 17.10
N TYR A 1133 44.17 -22.07 17.67
CA TYR A 1133 43.90 -20.78 17.02
C TYR A 1133 45.02 -19.78 17.34
N GLY A 1134 45.28 -18.87 16.40
CA GLY A 1134 46.15 -17.72 16.62
C GLY A 1134 45.84 -16.54 15.70
N ILE A 1135 46.42 -15.37 16.00
CA ILE A 1135 46.24 -14.16 15.19
C ILE A 1135 46.93 -14.33 13.83
N ALA A 1136 46.14 -14.16 12.76
CA ALA A 1136 46.59 -14.35 11.38
C ALA A 1136 46.73 -13.04 10.60
N ALA A 1137 45.79 -12.11 10.77
CA ALA A 1137 45.77 -10.85 10.03
C ALA A 1137 45.10 -9.72 10.83
N GLU A 1138 45.41 -8.47 10.49
CA GLU A 1138 44.74 -7.29 11.03
C GLU A 1138 44.36 -6.28 9.94
N HIS A 1139 43.44 -5.36 10.28
CA HIS A 1139 43.14 -4.19 9.48
C HIS A 1139 42.74 -3.03 10.39
N ALA A 1140 43.74 -2.33 10.92
CA ALA A 1140 43.56 -1.25 11.89
C ALA A 1140 42.62 -0.13 11.40
N HIS A 1141 42.56 0.10 10.07
CA HIS A 1141 41.66 1.11 9.50
C HIS A 1141 40.16 0.72 9.51
N SER A 1142 39.81 -0.53 9.82
CA SER A 1142 38.42 -0.96 10.06
C SER A 1142 38.15 -1.46 11.49
N CYS A 1143 39.10 -1.25 12.41
CA CYS A 1143 39.10 -1.82 13.76
C CYS A 1143 38.75 -3.33 13.76
N CYS A 1144 39.44 -4.12 12.94
CA CYS A 1144 39.14 -5.54 12.75
C CYS A 1144 40.42 -6.39 12.76
N ILE A 1145 40.36 -7.56 13.41
CA ILE A 1145 41.48 -8.50 13.57
C ILE A 1145 40.93 -9.92 13.31
N LEU A 1146 41.78 -10.80 12.76
CA LEU A 1146 41.44 -12.16 12.37
C LEU A 1146 42.22 -13.17 13.22
N LEU A 1147 41.51 -14.00 13.99
CA LEU A 1147 42.05 -15.28 14.45
C LEU A 1147 41.75 -16.35 13.37
N ALA A 1148 42.71 -17.23 13.13
CA ALA A 1148 42.54 -18.40 12.26
C ALA A 1148 42.87 -19.69 13.01
N SER A 1149 42.22 -20.79 12.64
CA SER A 1149 42.65 -22.12 13.09
C SER A 1149 43.96 -22.50 12.42
N ASP A 1150 44.86 -23.19 13.12
CA ASP A 1150 46.15 -23.67 12.57
C ASP A 1150 45.99 -24.61 11.35
N ARG A 1151 44.76 -25.08 11.03
CA ARG A 1151 44.41 -25.69 9.72
C ARG A 1151 44.87 -24.85 8.51
N PHE A 1152 44.93 -23.53 8.67
CA PHE A 1152 45.35 -22.57 7.64
C PHE A 1152 46.79 -22.07 7.83
N LYS A 1153 47.64 -22.86 8.51
CA LYS A 1153 49.02 -22.50 8.82
C LYS A 1153 49.98 -23.53 8.22
N VAL A 1154 50.53 -23.20 7.06
CA VAL A 1154 51.40 -24.07 6.26
C VAL A 1154 52.83 -23.50 6.33
N ASP A 1155 53.81 -24.36 6.63
CA ASP A 1155 55.23 -23.97 6.77
C ASP A 1155 55.47 -22.75 7.68
N GLY A 1156 54.67 -22.65 8.75
CA GLY A 1156 54.70 -21.54 9.71
C GLY A 1156 54.03 -20.24 9.26
N LYS A 1157 53.53 -20.17 8.02
CA LYS A 1157 52.84 -19.01 7.44
C LYS A 1157 51.34 -19.23 7.41
N TRP A 1158 50.57 -18.14 7.56
CA TRP A 1158 49.13 -18.17 7.43
C TRP A 1158 48.70 -18.16 5.95
N HIS A 1159 47.63 -18.88 5.62
CA HIS A 1159 47.01 -18.98 4.29
C HIS A 1159 45.52 -18.62 4.37
N THR A 1160 45.23 -17.39 4.80
CA THR A 1160 43.85 -16.89 4.96
C THR A 1160 43.21 -16.46 3.63
N THR A 1161 43.99 -16.30 2.56
CA THR A 1161 43.50 -15.97 1.22
C THR A 1161 42.76 -17.16 0.58
N ILE A 1162 41.98 -16.90 -0.48
CA ILE A 1162 41.12 -17.88 -1.16
C ILE A 1162 41.55 -17.97 -2.62
N ASP A 1163 41.84 -19.18 -3.11
CA ASP A 1163 41.96 -19.41 -4.55
C ASP A 1163 40.55 -19.55 -5.15
N TYR A 1164 40.03 -18.43 -5.64
CA TYR A 1164 38.74 -18.38 -6.32
C TYR A 1164 38.69 -19.22 -7.59
N LYS A 1165 39.80 -19.45 -8.29
CA LYS A 1165 39.79 -20.29 -9.49
C LYS A 1165 39.64 -21.75 -9.07
N LYS A 1166 40.48 -22.21 -8.15
CA LYS A 1166 40.47 -23.59 -7.65
C LYS A 1166 39.15 -23.93 -6.93
N PHE A 1167 38.50 -22.97 -6.27
CA PHE A 1167 37.13 -23.15 -5.76
C PHE A 1167 36.12 -23.50 -6.87
N PHE A 1168 36.12 -22.76 -7.99
CA PHE A 1168 35.20 -23.05 -9.10
C PHE A 1168 35.59 -24.33 -9.87
N ASP A 1169 36.88 -24.56 -10.09
CA ASP A 1169 37.35 -25.79 -10.73
C ASP A 1169 36.91 -27.02 -9.91
N LEU A 1170 37.06 -27.02 -8.58
CA LEU A 1170 36.57 -28.09 -7.69
C LEU A 1170 35.04 -28.24 -7.70
N LEU A 1171 34.30 -27.13 -7.70
CA LEU A 1171 32.84 -27.11 -7.71
C LEU A 1171 32.27 -27.67 -9.02
N GLU A 1172 32.92 -27.39 -10.16
CA GLU A 1172 32.56 -27.91 -11.47
C GLU A 1172 32.98 -29.38 -11.65
N GLU A 1173 34.12 -29.80 -11.08
CA GLU A 1173 34.57 -31.20 -11.09
C GLU A 1173 33.71 -32.13 -10.21
N ARG A 1174 33.24 -31.66 -9.05
CA ARG A 1174 32.65 -32.51 -7.99
C ARG A 1174 31.17 -32.24 -7.68
N GLY A 1175 30.60 -31.15 -8.19
CA GLY A 1175 29.19 -30.76 -7.98
C GLY A 1175 28.90 -30.20 -6.59
N VAL A 1176 27.78 -29.47 -6.44
CA VAL A 1176 27.47 -28.62 -5.26
C VAL A 1176 27.46 -29.28 -3.87
N ASP A 1177 27.42 -30.62 -3.81
CA ASP A 1177 27.43 -31.41 -2.57
C ASP A 1177 28.66 -32.35 -2.48
N GLY A 1178 29.71 -32.10 -3.28
CA GLY A 1178 30.91 -32.93 -3.38
C GLY A 1178 31.89 -32.84 -2.20
N ASP A 1179 32.70 -33.89 -2.02
CA ASP A 1179 33.74 -33.92 -0.98
C ASP A 1179 34.99 -33.14 -1.43
N TRP A 1180 35.09 -31.88 -0.97
CA TRP A 1180 36.31 -31.08 -0.91
C TRP A 1180 36.32 -30.27 0.39
N LYS A 1181 37.49 -29.77 0.78
CA LYS A 1181 37.72 -29.13 2.06
C LYS A 1181 38.12 -27.65 1.94
N PRO A 1182 37.88 -26.82 2.97
CA PRO A 1182 38.35 -25.44 3.06
C PRO A 1182 39.84 -25.22 2.78
N GLU A 1183 40.65 -26.25 3.09
CA GLU A 1183 42.08 -26.34 2.83
C GLU A 1183 42.41 -26.52 1.34
N ASP A 1184 41.57 -27.24 0.58
CA ASP A 1184 41.85 -27.58 -0.82
C ASP A 1184 41.89 -26.33 -1.72
N TYR A 1185 41.20 -25.24 -1.35
CA TYR A 1185 41.16 -23.98 -2.09
C TYR A 1185 41.76 -22.78 -1.31
N MET A 1186 42.74 -23.05 -0.44
CA MET A 1186 43.64 -22.01 0.07
C MET A 1186 44.39 -21.31 -1.08
N GLY A 1187 44.48 -19.98 -1.01
CA GLY A 1187 45.32 -19.20 -1.91
C GLY A 1187 46.76 -19.06 -1.41
N GLU A 1188 47.46 -18.07 -1.96
CA GLU A 1188 48.82 -17.68 -1.54
C GLU A 1188 48.86 -17.30 -0.03
N ALA A 1189 50.06 -17.37 0.55
CA ALA A 1189 50.29 -16.99 1.94
C ALA A 1189 49.80 -15.54 2.20
N THR A 1190 49.17 -15.33 3.35
CA THR A 1190 48.64 -14.04 3.78
C THR A 1190 49.74 -12.97 3.67
N PRO A 1191 49.53 -11.89 2.90
CA PRO A 1191 50.60 -10.92 2.63
C PRO A 1191 51.16 -10.31 3.91
N GLU A 1192 52.48 -10.06 3.94
CA GLU A 1192 53.17 -9.56 5.15
C GLU A 1192 52.59 -8.22 5.66
N TRP A 1193 52.19 -7.31 4.77
CA TRP A 1193 51.52 -6.06 5.15
C TRP A 1193 50.10 -6.26 5.76
N ALA A 1194 49.53 -7.46 5.63
CA ALA A 1194 48.24 -7.86 6.19
C ALA A 1194 48.35 -8.63 7.52
N THR A 1195 49.53 -9.17 7.87
CA THR A 1195 49.73 -9.92 9.12
C THR A 1195 49.77 -9.01 10.35
N TRP A 1196 49.64 -9.62 11.53
CA TRP A 1196 49.67 -8.94 12.83
C TRP A 1196 50.90 -8.03 13.00
N GLY A 1197 50.67 -6.81 13.50
CA GLY A 1197 51.69 -5.79 13.74
C GLY A 1197 51.94 -4.82 12.57
N ASN A 1198 51.52 -5.16 11.34
CA ASN A 1198 51.81 -4.38 10.13
C ASN A 1198 50.68 -3.41 9.70
N GLY A 1199 49.61 -3.30 10.49
CA GLY A 1199 48.50 -2.34 10.32
C GLY A 1199 47.45 -2.72 9.28
N GLY A 1200 47.78 -3.63 8.36
CA GLY A 1200 46.81 -4.30 7.48
C GLY A 1200 46.49 -3.62 6.15
N PHE A 1201 47.01 -2.41 5.90
CA PHE A 1201 46.56 -1.54 4.81
C PHE A 1201 47.33 -1.83 3.50
N ASP A 1202 46.60 -1.99 2.39
CA ASP A 1202 47.19 -2.29 1.06
C ASP A 1202 48.20 -1.19 0.65
N PRO A 1203 49.50 -1.52 0.47
CA PRO A 1203 50.54 -0.54 0.16
C PRO A 1203 50.42 0.07 -1.26
N ARG A 1204 49.48 -0.42 -2.08
CA ARG A 1204 49.17 0.12 -3.42
C ARG A 1204 48.17 1.29 -3.38
N ASP A 1205 47.64 1.62 -2.20
CA ASP A 1205 46.60 2.62 -1.97
C ASP A 1205 47.04 3.76 -1.03
N ASP A 1206 46.46 4.94 -1.21
CA ASP A 1206 46.71 6.13 -0.41
C ASP A 1206 45.69 6.29 0.72
N ARG A 1207 46.14 6.20 1.98
CA ARG A 1207 45.34 6.58 3.14
C ARG A 1207 45.15 8.10 3.17
N VAL A 1208 43.91 8.58 3.27
CA VAL A 1208 43.59 10.02 3.26
C VAL A 1208 42.66 10.46 4.39
N ASP A 1209 42.73 11.74 4.76
CA ASP A 1209 41.85 12.37 5.76
C ASP A 1209 40.50 12.83 5.18
N ARG A 1210 39.61 13.36 6.03
CA ARG A 1210 38.31 13.92 5.61
C ARG A 1210 38.43 15.11 4.63
N LYS A 1211 39.60 15.74 4.50
CA LYS A 1211 39.91 16.82 3.56
C LYS A 1211 40.65 16.32 2.30
N GLY A 1212 40.87 15.01 2.17
CA GLY A 1212 41.56 14.38 1.03
C GLY A 1212 43.09 14.50 1.06
N ARG A 1213 43.69 14.95 2.16
CA ARG A 1213 45.14 15.02 2.35
C ARG A 1213 45.66 13.62 2.70
N LYS A 1214 46.85 13.24 2.23
CA LYS A 1214 47.48 11.98 2.63
C LYS A 1214 47.69 11.95 4.15
N ILE A 1215 47.37 10.81 4.77
CA ILE A 1215 47.76 10.48 6.13
C ILE A 1215 48.93 9.53 5.98
N GLU A 1216 50.13 9.95 6.42
CA GLU A 1216 51.25 9.03 6.55
C GLU A 1216 50.86 7.88 7.47
N ALA A 1217 51.24 6.65 7.12
CA ALA A 1217 50.98 5.49 7.95
C ALA A 1217 51.76 5.67 9.27
N ALA A 1218 51.04 6.11 10.32
CA ALA A 1218 51.59 6.22 11.65
C ALA A 1218 52.17 4.87 12.05
N LYS A 1219 53.51 4.79 12.18
CA LYS A 1219 54.17 3.62 12.75
C LYS A 1219 53.51 3.35 14.09
N VAL A 1220 52.95 2.16 14.27
CA VAL A 1220 52.40 1.75 15.55
C VAL A 1220 53.52 1.90 16.57
N PRO A 1221 53.34 2.67 17.66
CA PRO A 1221 54.38 2.82 18.66
C PRO A 1221 54.54 1.47 19.35
N THR A 1222 55.59 0.74 18.97
CA THR A 1222 56.06 -0.44 19.68
C THR A 1222 56.40 -0.02 21.11
N LYS A 1223 55.48 -0.26 22.06
CA LYS A 1223 55.82 -0.27 23.48
C LYS A 1223 56.86 -1.37 23.66
N ALA A 1224 58.02 -0.99 24.21
CA ALA A 1224 59.00 -1.92 24.77
C ALA A 1224 58.53 -2.41 26.14
#